data_AF-A0A7X6CSH9-F1
#
_entry.id   AF-A0A7X6CSH9-F1
#
_cell.length_a   1.000
_cell.length_b   1.000
_cell.length_c   1.000
_cell.angle_alpha   90.00
_cell.angle_beta   90.00
_cell.angle_gamma   90.00
#
_symmetry.space_group_name_H-M   'P 1'
#
loop_
_entity.id
_entity.type
_entity.pdbx_description
1 polymer ?
#
loop_
_entity_poly.entity_id
_entity_poly.type
_entity_poly.pdbx_seq_one_letter_code
_entity_poly.pdbx_strand_id
1 'polypeptide(L)'
;MKLYLFFGILIAAKLAALFCPTPATAQLVPDTTLGTENTLVAPNENIKGIPSDRISGGAVRNANLFHSFQEFNVDAGRGVYFANPAGVENILTRVTGGNPSNILGTLGVLGNANLFLLNPNGIVFGPSARLDVGGSFFASTASSVVFRNGVNFSATNPQAVPLLTVNIPVGLQFRGTEKGILNSGGRLEVQNGSILALIGGQNTPPGTAGVTISATGGLTASDGRIELGGLAGAGTVELSANGFIFPDRTPRADVFLSDRANLNVSASGRGSIAIAARDLYIVSGSSLNAGILAGFNLGGAVPGSISINATGTATIANNSRVEVDVKSGGTGDAGSIVVRAGSLFVSDGAVLLSGVRKADAQNPAGQGNGGNIAIEARDRVSVTGNNSAPDNNTQIVANIGNGVVGRSGKIRITAESGSISVTEGARLRAGTSGQGNAGQITLRAGGAVSLTGGSRIEAEADSGAVGNGGDVNITARSLLLENGSSVVTRASKAEEGKPAARGNAGNVNANIRNAVTLDRGFIVTTVGDEVLGKSGEIAINARSLSLSNGSRLETATSGGNTAQRSIAGNANINVRDRVTITGINTPNAIDQTGIFATVTDRALGGFGGNINIRARSVTVRNSGQITASSQTVQPLQTPEFLRNNAGNINIISDNIRLENGTLQADTQAGKRAEIKLDTSGLQMRRNSTITTNADNTNGGNITIDAGSIAGLGNSDITANARNGGGGVISIASQAIFGFDRRRGNR
;
A
#
# COMPACT_ATOMS: atom_id res chain seq x y z
N MET A 1 48.90 -60.78 35.54
CA MET A 1 48.91 -60.47 34.10
C MET A 1 49.24 -58.98 33.97
N LYS A 2 50.49 -58.55 34.19
CA LYS A 2 51.60 -58.45 33.22
C LYS A 2 51.18 -57.84 31.87
N LEU A 3 51.89 -56.78 31.46
CA LEU A 3 51.80 -56.00 30.19
C LEU A 3 50.51 -55.15 30.10
N TYR A 4 50.49 -53.81 30.09
CA TYR A 4 51.33 -52.84 29.38
C TYR A 4 51.38 -51.51 30.17
N LEU A 5 52.48 -51.25 30.86
CA LEU A 5 52.78 -49.96 31.47
C LEU A 5 54.25 -49.70 31.13
N PHE A 6 54.54 -49.03 29.99
CA PHE A 6 55.83 -48.40 29.62
C PHE A 6 55.91 -48.06 28.11
N PHE A 7 54.86 -47.47 27.52
CA PHE A 7 54.97 -46.86 26.17
C PHE A 7 54.17 -45.55 26.00
N GLY A 8 53.71 -44.95 27.11
CA GLY A 8 52.79 -43.80 27.08
C GLY A 8 53.39 -42.41 27.35
N ILE A 9 54.70 -42.29 27.66
CA ILE A 9 55.25 -41.03 28.19
C ILE A 9 56.33 -40.39 27.29
N LEU A 10 56.78 -41.03 26.20
CA LEU A 10 57.79 -40.44 25.30
C LEU A 10 57.30 -39.95 23.92
N ILE A 11 56.00 -40.07 23.61
CA ILE A 11 55.42 -39.55 22.35
C ILE A 11 54.64 -38.23 22.60
N ALA A 12 54.24 -37.94 23.83
CA ALA A 12 53.52 -36.71 24.18
C ALA A 12 54.40 -35.44 24.25
N ALA A 13 55.73 -35.57 24.30
CA ALA A 13 56.65 -34.44 24.44
C ALA A 13 57.35 -34.01 23.13
N LYS A 14 57.06 -34.67 21.99
CA LYS A 14 57.56 -34.25 20.66
C LYS A 14 56.47 -33.90 19.64
N LEU A 15 55.19 -34.01 20.01
CA LEU A 15 54.05 -33.53 19.22
C LEU A 15 53.47 -32.19 19.72
N ALA A 16 54.19 -31.49 20.59
CA ALA A 16 53.78 -30.20 21.20
C ALA A 16 54.60 -29.00 20.68
N ALA A 17 55.40 -29.16 19.61
CA ALA A 17 56.29 -28.11 19.08
C ALA A 17 56.02 -27.71 17.63
N LEU A 18 54.88 -28.09 17.04
CA LEU A 18 54.48 -27.71 15.68
C LEU A 18 52.98 -27.32 15.62
N PHE A 19 52.58 -26.45 16.54
CA PHE A 19 51.54 -25.46 16.28
C PHE A 19 52.17 -24.10 16.54
N CYS A 20 53.05 -23.69 15.63
CA CYS A 20 53.29 -22.26 15.47
C CYS A 20 51.97 -21.73 14.88
N PRO A 21 51.17 -20.93 15.60
CA PRO A 21 50.10 -20.21 14.94
C PRO A 21 50.78 -19.42 13.83
N THR A 22 50.46 -19.75 12.57
CA THR A 22 50.78 -18.89 11.44
C THR A 22 50.36 -17.47 11.82
N PRO A 23 51.19 -16.44 11.54
CA PRO A 23 50.83 -15.07 11.89
C PRO A 23 49.41 -14.80 11.38
N ALA A 24 48.54 -14.36 12.29
CA ALA A 24 47.22 -13.86 11.94
C ALA A 24 47.40 -12.90 10.77
N THR A 25 46.73 -13.14 9.65
CA THR A 25 46.70 -12.20 8.53
C THR A 25 46.31 -10.83 9.07
N ALA A 26 47.14 -9.83 8.84
CA ALA A 26 47.01 -8.52 9.47
C ALA A 26 45.63 -7.90 9.18
N GLN A 27 44.98 -7.41 10.24
CA GLN A 27 43.65 -6.80 10.23
C GLN A 27 43.60 -5.51 9.36
N LEU A 28 44.66 -4.71 9.40
CA LEU A 28 44.83 -3.49 8.61
C LEU A 28 46.22 -3.49 7.97
N VAL A 29 46.29 -3.32 6.66
CA VAL A 29 47.56 -3.19 5.92
C VAL A 29 47.49 -1.95 5.05
N PRO A 30 48.10 -0.81 5.43
CA PRO A 30 48.24 0.36 4.57
C PRO A 30 48.98 0.01 3.28
N ASP A 31 48.62 0.66 2.17
CA ASP A 31 49.41 0.63 0.94
C ASP A 31 50.24 1.92 0.77
N THR A 32 51.06 1.98 -0.28
CA THR A 32 51.93 3.13 -0.59
C THR A 32 51.36 4.04 -1.68
N THR A 33 50.09 3.87 -2.06
CA THR A 33 49.49 4.53 -3.23
C THR A 33 49.14 5.99 -2.99
N LEU A 34 49.31 6.49 -1.76
CA LEU A 34 49.23 7.92 -1.40
C LEU A 34 50.58 8.64 -1.47
N GLY A 35 51.65 7.97 -1.89
CA GLY A 35 52.97 8.58 -2.03
C GLY A 35 53.65 8.82 -0.68
N THR A 36 54.00 10.06 -0.36
CA THR A 36 54.63 10.40 0.92
C THR A 36 53.62 10.64 2.04
N GLU A 37 52.34 10.84 1.70
CA GLU A 37 51.24 11.11 2.63
C GLU A 37 50.56 9.80 3.07
N ASN A 38 51.37 8.84 3.51
CA ASN A 38 50.92 7.48 3.78
C ASN A 38 49.94 7.40 4.95
N THR A 39 49.09 6.39 4.91
CA THR A 39 48.25 6.01 6.04
C THR A 39 49.10 5.35 7.12
N LEU A 40 48.91 5.77 8.36
CA LEU A 40 49.62 5.27 9.53
C LEU A 40 48.65 4.49 10.41
N VAL A 41 49.10 3.36 10.96
CA VAL A 41 48.30 2.53 11.87
C VAL A 41 49.08 2.38 13.18
N ALA A 42 48.46 2.80 14.28
CA ALA A 42 48.93 2.53 15.64
C ALA A 42 48.10 1.37 16.21
N PRO A 43 48.65 0.14 16.25
CA PRO A 43 47.88 -1.03 16.65
C PRO A 43 47.74 -1.14 18.17
N ASN A 44 46.70 -1.85 18.61
CA ASN A 44 46.48 -2.25 20.01
C ASN A 44 46.40 -1.10 21.03
N GLU A 45 45.90 0.07 20.63
CA GLU A 45 45.52 1.12 21.56
C GLU A 45 44.22 0.74 22.31
N ASN A 46 43.99 1.35 23.48
CA ASN A 46 42.70 1.26 24.15
C ASN A 46 41.89 2.52 23.85
N ILE A 47 40.85 2.39 23.01
CA ILE A 47 40.00 3.51 22.59
C ILE A 47 38.59 3.24 23.08
N LYS A 48 38.03 4.15 23.88
CA LYS A 48 36.68 4.02 24.46
C LYS A 48 36.45 2.67 25.18
N GLY A 49 37.50 2.09 25.75
CA GLY A 49 37.44 0.85 26.52
C GLY A 49 37.52 -0.44 25.70
N ILE A 50 37.81 -0.37 24.39
CA ILE A 50 38.01 -1.55 23.54
C ILE A 50 39.40 -1.57 22.89
N PRO A 51 40.06 -2.75 22.80
CA PRO A 51 41.31 -2.90 22.06
C PRO A 51 41.10 -2.52 20.59
N SER A 52 41.87 -1.54 20.13
CA SER A 52 41.62 -0.86 18.87
C SER A 52 42.89 -0.52 18.11
N ASP A 53 42.78 -0.43 16.79
CA ASP A 53 43.84 0.13 15.96
C ASP A 53 43.44 1.56 15.56
N ARG A 54 44.33 2.53 15.80
CA ARG A 54 44.11 3.93 15.41
C ARG A 54 44.73 4.22 14.06
N ILE A 55 43.94 4.73 13.13
CA ILE A 55 44.36 5.17 11.81
C ILE A 55 44.64 6.68 11.85
N SER A 56 45.81 7.10 11.39
CA SER A 56 46.22 8.51 11.25
C SER A 56 47.06 8.71 9.98
N GLY A 57 47.70 9.88 9.82
CA GLY A 57 48.39 10.24 8.58
C GLY A 57 47.40 10.50 7.44
N GLY A 58 47.73 10.07 6.23
CA GLY A 58 46.89 10.26 5.04
C GLY A 58 47.08 11.62 4.36
N ALA A 59 46.51 11.75 3.17
CA ALA A 59 46.59 12.98 2.37
C ALA A 59 45.40 13.89 2.66
N VAL A 60 45.63 15.16 3.01
CA VAL A 60 44.57 16.13 3.27
C VAL A 60 44.43 17.07 2.08
N ARG A 61 43.20 17.24 1.57
CA ARG A 61 42.85 18.24 0.55
C ARG A 61 41.55 18.93 0.96
N ASN A 62 41.63 20.19 1.37
CA ASN A 62 40.53 20.93 1.98
C ASN A 62 39.92 20.13 3.15
N ALA A 63 38.61 19.94 3.14
CA ALA A 63 37.86 19.20 4.15
C ALA A 63 37.91 17.66 3.96
N ASN A 64 38.71 17.14 3.04
CA ASN A 64 38.80 15.71 2.76
C ASN A 64 40.14 15.13 3.21
N LEU A 65 40.09 14.02 3.93
CA LEU A 65 41.23 13.20 4.32
C LEU A 65 41.16 11.86 3.59
N PHE A 66 42.24 11.48 2.90
CA PHE A 66 42.31 10.26 2.09
C PHE A 66 43.19 9.20 2.76
N HIS A 67 42.67 7.99 2.85
CA HIS A 67 43.37 6.79 3.33
C HIS A 67 43.31 5.66 2.30
N SER A 68 44.37 4.85 2.25
CA SER A 68 44.48 3.74 1.31
C SER A 68 45.11 2.52 1.96
N PHE A 69 44.50 1.37 1.72
CA PHE A 69 44.87 0.10 2.33
C PHE A 69 44.97 -0.99 1.27
N GLN A 70 45.93 -1.89 1.43
CA GLN A 70 45.90 -3.17 0.75
C GLN A 70 44.84 -4.10 1.38
N GLU A 71 44.75 -4.14 2.71
CA GLU A 71 43.78 -4.93 3.46
C GLU A 71 43.08 -4.07 4.52
N PHE A 72 41.76 -4.20 4.64
CA PHE A 72 40.98 -3.47 5.64
C PHE A 72 39.89 -4.38 6.24
N ASN A 73 40.14 -4.86 7.45
CA ASN A 73 39.23 -5.70 8.24
C ASN A 73 39.10 -5.15 9.66
N VAL A 74 38.04 -5.56 10.36
CA VAL A 74 37.84 -5.26 11.78
C VAL A 74 37.46 -6.54 12.50
N ASP A 75 38.32 -7.06 13.38
CA ASP A 75 38.03 -8.32 14.07
C ASP A 75 36.95 -8.15 15.14
N ALA A 76 36.23 -9.24 15.43
CA ALA A 76 35.20 -9.25 16.46
C ALA A 76 35.79 -8.89 17.84
N GLY A 77 35.09 -8.01 18.57
CA GLY A 77 35.53 -7.54 19.89
C GLY A 77 36.63 -6.47 19.86
N ARG A 78 37.11 -6.08 18.66
CA ARG A 78 38.09 -5.00 18.47
C ARG A 78 37.46 -3.76 17.83
N GLY A 79 38.18 -2.64 17.94
CA GLY A 79 37.86 -1.39 17.26
C GLY A 79 38.87 -1.03 16.16
N VAL A 80 38.42 -0.27 15.17
CA VAL A 80 39.27 0.49 14.25
C VAL A 80 38.76 1.91 14.20
N TYR A 81 39.64 2.87 14.51
CA TYR A 81 39.26 4.27 14.67
C TYR A 81 40.11 5.20 13.82
N PHE A 82 39.47 6.00 12.98
CA PHE A 82 40.14 7.09 12.28
C PHE A 82 40.31 8.30 13.18
N ALA A 83 41.52 8.85 13.21
CA ALA A 83 41.74 10.20 13.73
C ALA A 83 40.99 11.22 12.87
N ASN A 84 40.46 12.28 13.49
CA ASN A 84 39.80 13.37 12.78
C ASN A 84 40.52 14.70 13.02
N PRO A 85 41.51 15.07 12.17
CA PRO A 85 42.19 16.36 12.27
C PRO A 85 41.24 17.55 12.11
N ALA A 86 41.61 18.71 12.67
CA ALA A 86 40.80 19.92 12.56
C ALA A 86 40.57 20.33 11.09
N GLY A 87 39.33 20.70 10.76
CA GLY A 87 38.93 21.10 9.42
C GLY A 87 38.58 19.95 8.46
N VAL A 88 38.77 18.69 8.86
CA VAL A 88 38.34 17.52 8.07
C VAL A 88 36.86 17.24 8.33
N GLU A 89 36.08 17.20 7.25
CA GLU A 89 34.66 16.85 7.25
C GLU A 89 34.40 15.46 6.64
N ASN A 90 35.26 14.99 5.74
CA ASN A 90 35.11 13.69 5.07
C ASN A 90 36.40 12.89 5.13
N ILE A 91 36.30 11.63 5.53
CA ILE A 91 37.38 10.65 5.50
C ILE A 91 37.05 9.65 4.39
N LEU A 92 37.88 9.61 3.35
CA LEU A 92 37.72 8.73 2.20
C LEU A 92 38.75 7.60 2.26
N THR A 93 38.26 6.38 2.42
CA THR A 93 39.07 5.18 2.53
C THR A 93 38.86 4.28 1.33
N ARG A 94 39.96 3.81 0.71
CA ARG A 94 39.92 2.79 -0.35
C ARG A 94 40.72 1.55 0.02
N VAL A 95 40.27 0.41 -0.46
CA VAL A 95 41.00 -0.87 -0.41
C VAL A 95 41.46 -1.26 -1.81
N THR A 96 42.76 -1.37 -2.01
CA THR A 96 43.41 -1.64 -3.32
C THR A 96 43.80 -3.11 -3.50
N GLY A 97 43.82 -3.90 -2.43
CA GLY A 97 44.05 -5.36 -2.49
C GLY A 97 42.89 -6.12 -3.11
N GLY A 98 43.02 -7.45 -3.20
CA GLY A 98 42.05 -8.34 -3.85
C GLY A 98 40.98 -8.94 -2.92
N ASN A 99 41.05 -8.67 -1.61
CA ASN A 99 40.20 -9.31 -0.62
C ASN A 99 39.02 -8.43 -0.17
N PRO A 100 37.88 -9.04 0.19
CA PRO A 100 36.75 -8.31 0.77
C PRO A 100 37.09 -7.77 2.16
N SER A 101 36.43 -6.68 2.55
CA SER A 101 36.53 -6.13 3.90
C SER A 101 35.56 -6.82 4.85
N ASN A 102 36.08 -7.54 5.84
CA ASN A 102 35.30 -8.17 6.91
C ASN A 102 35.27 -7.25 8.13
N ILE A 103 34.14 -6.58 8.34
CA ILE A 103 33.89 -5.70 9.48
C ILE A 103 33.09 -6.49 10.51
N LEU A 104 33.78 -7.08 11.48
CA LEU A 104 33.22 -7.94 12.51
C LEU A 104 33.20 -7.26 13.90
N GLY A 105 33.92 -6.15 14.07
CA GLY A 105 33.95 -5.34 15.30
C GLY A 105 33.45 -3.90 15.10
N THR A 106 33.97 -2.97 15.89
CA THR A 106 33.56 -1.55 15.85
C THR A 106 34.40 -0.76 14.85
N LEU A 107 33.76 -0.07 13.91
CA LEU A 107 34.40 0.87 13.00
C LEU A 107 33.97 2.30 13.38
N GLY A 108 34.93 3.19 13.66
CA GLY A 108 34.61 4.51 14.16
C GLY A 108 35.53 5.64 13.71
N VAL A 109 35.10 6.86 14.07
CA VAL A 109 35.84 8.11 13.82
C VAL A 109 35.95 8.85 15.16
N LEU A 110 37.15 9.33 15.49
CA LEU A 110 37.42 10.14 16.67
C LEU A 110 37.05 11.61 16.42
N GLY A 111 35.77 11.84 16.12
CA GLY A 111 35.19 13.14 15.78
C GLY A 111 33.93 13.00 14.93
N ASN A 112 33.55 14.08 14.25
CA ASN A 112 32.26 14.17 13.54
C ASN A 112 32.38 14.07 12.01
N ALA A 113 33.55 13.73 11.47
CA ALA A 113 33.70 13.57 10.04
C ALA A 113 32.86 12.40 9.49
N ASN A 114 32.38 12.56 8.26
CA ASN A 114 31.77 11.51 7.49
C ASN A 114 32.83 10.46 7.11
N LEU A 115 32.45 9.19 7.05
CA LEU A 115 33.34 8.10 6.67
C LEU A 115 32.85 7.41 5.40
N PHE A 116 33.69 7.39 4.38
CA PHE A 116 33.51 6.64 3.13
C PHE A 116 34.45 5.44 3.14
N LEU A 117 33.90 4.23 3.01
CA LEU A 117 34.65 2.98 2.87
C LEU A 117 34.41 2.38 1.49
N LEU A 118 35.46 2.28 0.69
CA LEU A 118 35.42 1.77 -0.67
C LEU A 118 36.21 0.45 -0.80
N ASN A 119 35.54 -0.66 -1.15
CA ASN A 119 36.22 -1.91 -1.48
C ASN A 119 35.50 -2.66 -2.63
N PRO A 120 36.03 -2.65 -3.86
CA PRO A 120 35.45 -3.35 -5.02
C PRO A 120 35.27 -4.86 -4.86
N ASN A 121 36.03 -5.49 -3.95
CA ASN A 121 35.99 -6.92 -3.71
C ASN A 121 34.88 -7.35 -2.74
N GLY A 122 34.10 -6.40 -2.22
CA GLY A 122 32.97 -6.65 -1.33
C GLY A 122 33.21 -6.19 0.10
N ILE A 123 32.12 -5.98 0.83
CA ILE A 123 32.14 -5.58 2.24
C ILE A 123 31.16 -6.48 3.01
N VAL A 124 31.60 -7.06 4.11
CA VAL A 124 30.81 -7.93 4.97
C VAL A 124 30.76 -7.34 6.38
N PHE A 125 29.56 -7.06 6.88
CA PHE A 125 29.31 -6.71 8.27
C PHE A 125 28.80 -7.94 9.02
N GLY A 126 29.56 -8.39 10.02
CA GLY A 126 29.20 -9.53 10.86
C GLY A 126 28.27 -9.19 12.03
N PRO A 127 27.81 -10.18 12.82
CA PRO A 127 26.85 -9.97 13.91
C PRO A 127 27.30 -8.96 15.00
N SER A 128 28.61 -8.89 15.23
CA SER A 128 29.22 -7.98 16.20
C SER A 128 29.60 -6.62 15.61
N ALA A 129 29.37 -6.41 14.30
CA ALA A 129 29.71 -5.17 13.63
C ALA A 129 28.91 -3.99 14.21
N ARG A 130 29.61 -2.90 14.53
CA ARG A 130 29.04 -1.64 15.02
C ARG A 130 29.70 -0.46 14.33
N LEU A 131 28.97 0.65 14.24
CA LEU A 131 29.52 1.94 13.83
C LEU A 131 29.61 2.85 15.05
N ASP A 132 30.72 3.60 15.14
CA ASP A 132 30.92 4.68 16.11
C ASP A 132 31.42 5.91 15.34
N VAL A 133 30.55 6.42 14.48
CA VAL A 133 30.82 7.50 13.53
C VAL A 133 29.98 8.70 13.92
N GLY A 134 30.62 9.85 14.17
CA GLY A 134 29.93 11.09 14.54
C GLY A 134 29.19 11.78 13.39
N GLY A 135 29.56 11.49 12.15
CA GLY A 135 28.89 11.97 10.94
C GLY A 135 28.14 10.87 10.18
N SER A 136 28.04 11.04 8.86
CA SER A 136 27.45 10.08 7.94
C SER A 136 28.41 8.94 7.59
N PHE A 137 27.86 7.76 7.26
CA PHE A 137 28.62 6.60 6.82
C PHE A 137 28.19 6.14 5.43
N PHE A 138 29.16 5.96 4.54
CA PHE A 138 28.98 5.51 3.17
C PHE A 138 29.87 4.30 2.92
N ALA A 139 29.27 3.11 2.76
CA ALA A 139 29.99 1.94 2.31
C ALA A 139 29.67 1.69 0.83
N SER A 140 30.70 1.52 0.02
CA SER A 140 30.51 1.19 -1.38
C SER A 140 31.53 0.19 -1.88
N THR A 141 31.11 -0.59 -2.87
CA THR A 141 32.01 -1.45 -3.63
C THR A 141 32.31 -0.87 -5.01
N ALA A 142 32.04 0.42 -5.26
CA ALA A 142 32.45 1.08 -6.50
C ALA A 142 33.98 1.02 -6.71
N SER A 143 34.43 1.08 -7.95
CA SER A 143 35.85 1.14 -8.31
C SER A 143 36.51 2.47 -7.93
N SER A 144 35.76 3.57 -7.87
CA SER A 144 36.30 4.87 -7.48
C SER A 144 35.24 5.85 -6.99
N VAL A 145 35.66 6.81 -6.17
CA VAL A 145 34.92 8.04 -5.91
C VAL A 145 35.33 9.09 -6.95
N VAL A 146 34.34 9.70 -7.59
CA VAL A 146 34.50 10.73 -8.63
C VAL A 146 34.31 12.12 -8.01
N PHE A 147 35.14 13.08 -8.38
CA PHE A 147 35.05 14.48 -7.95
C PHE A 147 34.69 15.41 -9.10
N ARG A 148 34.14 16.59 -8.78
CA ARG A 148 33.65 17.57 -9.77
C ARG A 148 34.71 17.99 -10.79
N ASN A 149 35.98 18.00 -10.41
CA ASN A 149 37.11 18.35 -11.27
C ASN A 149 37.60 17.19 -12.17
N GLY A 150 36.89 16.06 -12.19
CA GLY A 150 37.25 14.86 -12.97
C GLY A 150 38.32 13.99 -12.32
N VAL A 151 38.82 14.33 -11.12
CA VAL A 151 39.73 13.48 -10.36
C VAL A 151 38.97 12.27 -9.83
N ASN A 152 39.59 11.09 -9.93
CA ASN A 152 39.06 9.83 -9.41
C ASN A 152 39.95 9.28 -8.30
N PHE A 153 39.38 9.10 -7.10
CA PHE A 153 40.03 8.34 -6.05
C PHE A 153 39.69 6.86 -6.23
N SER A 154 40.53 6.14 -6.97
CA SER A 154 40.25 4.77 -7.44
C SER A 154 40.92 3.69 -6.60
N ALA A 155 40.15 2.64 -6.29
CA ALA A 155 40.62 1.40 -5.68
C ALA A 155 41.23 0.44 -6.72
N THR A 156 40.76 0.45 -7.98
CA THR A 156 41.20 -0.49 -9.03
C THR A 156 42.29 0.05 -9.94
N ASN A 157 42.50 1.37 -9.99
CA ASN A 157 43.64 2.01 -10.64
C ASN A 157 44.21 3.11 -9.73
N PRO A 158 44.86 2.72 -8.61
CA PRO A 158 45.23 3.67 -7.59
C PRO A 158 46.37 4.58 -8.07
N GLN A 159 46.13 5.88 -7.99
CA GLN A 159 47.12 6.92 -8.22
C GLN A 159 47.24 7.77 -6.95
N ALA A 160 48.37 8.47 -6.82
CA ALA A 160 48.57 9.46 -5.77
C ALA A 160 47.53 10.59 -5.89
N VAL A 161 47.07 11.11 -4.75
CA VAL A 161 46.07 12.18 -4.74
C VAL A 161 46.71 13.48 -5.24
N PRO A 162 46.20 14.11 -6.31
CA PRO A 162 46.77 15.33 -6.88
C PRO A 162 46.92 16.46 -5.85
N LEU A 163 47.89 17.36 -6.06
CA LEU A 163 48.12 18.53 -5.21
C LEU A 163 46.99 19.59 -5.29
N LEU A 164 46.21 19.58 -6.38
CA LEU A 164 45.10 20.51 -6.60
C LEU A 164 43.93 20.22 -5.64
N THR A 165 43.09 21.23 -5.42
CA THR A 165 41.96 21.17 -4.49
C THR A 165 40.89 20.17 -4.95
N VAL A 166 40.75 19.10 -4.17
CA VAL A 166 39.62 18.18 -4.25
C VAL A 166 38.55 18.67 -3.27
N ASN A 167 37.34 18.90 -3.76
CA ASN A 167 36.24 19.44 -2.95
C ASN A 167 35.17 18.36 -2.68
N ILE A 168 34.02 18.40 -3.37
CA ILE A 168 32.88 17.55 -3.02
C ILE A 168 32.87 16.30 -3.92
N PRO A 169 32.78 15.07 -3.36
CA PRO A 169 32.46 13.87 -4.14
C PRO A 169 31.16 14.07 -4.92
N VAL A 170 31.18 13.73 -6.21
CA VAL A 170 30.01 13.86 -7.10
C VAL A 170 29.48 12.51 -7.58
N GLY A 171 30.18 11.40 -7.33
CA GLY A 171 29.65 10.09 -7.66
C GLY A 171 30.55 8.90 -7.33
N LEU A 172 30.01 7.72 -7.57
CA LEU A 172 30.61 6.40 -7.39
C LEU A 172 30.65 5.70 -8.74
N GLN A 173 31.85 5.40 -9.25
CA GLN A 173 32.03 4.77 -10.55
C GLN A 173 32.18 3.25 -10.42
N PHE A 174 31.36 2.51 -11.16
CA PHE A 174 31.37 1.07 -11.31
C PHE A 174 31.89 0.66 -12.68
N ARG A 175 32.64 -0.45 -12.71
CA ARG A 175 33.18 -1.10 -13.90
C ARG A 175 32.38 -2.34 -14.29
N GLY A 176 31.45 -2.78 -13.44
CA GLY A 176 30.58 -3.95 -13.66
C GLY A 176 31.19 -5.27 -13.20
N THR A 177 32.29 -5.24 -12.46
CA THR A 177 32.97 -6.43 -11.93
C THR A 177 32.99 -6.47 -10.40
N GLU A 178 32.47 -5.43 -9.76
CA GLU A 178 32.50 -5.26 -8.31
C GLU A 178 31.48 -6.15 -7.60
N LYS A 179 31.83 -6.58 -6.38
CA LYS A 179 30.98 -7.49 -5.57
C LYS A 179 29.98 -6.72 -4.71
N GLY A 180 29.05 -7.44 -4.10
CA GLY A 180 28.00 -6.88 -3.24
C GLY A 180 28.47 -6.54 -1.83
N ILE A 181 27.54 -5.96 -1.06
CA ILE A 181 27.65 -5.69 0.37
C ILE A 181 26.71 -6.64 1.12
N LEU A 182 27.22 -7.31 2.15
CA LEU A 182 26.44 -8.19 3.01
C LEU A 182 26.46 -7.66 4.45
N ASN A 183 25.29 -7.36 5.03
CA ASN A 183 25.13 -7.21 6.46
C ASN A 183 24.42 -8.45 7.03
N SER A 184 25.17 -9.31 7.70
CA SER A 184 24.69 -10.56 8.29
C SER A 184 24.61 -10.45 9.81
N GLY A 185 23.66 -9.65 10.30
CA GLY A 185 23.39 -9.45 11.73
C GLY A 185 24.08 -8.26 12.40
N GLY A 186 24.86 -7.46 11.66
CA GLY A 186 25.47 -6.23 12.16
C GLY A 186 24.42 -5.16 12.46
N ARG A 187 24.67 -4.36 13.51
CA ARG A 187 23.82 -3.22 13.91
C ARG A 187 24.56 -1.93 13.59
N LEU A 188 24.28 -1.39 12.41
CA LEU A 188 24.95 -0.22 11.89
C LEU A 188 24.10 1.01 12.20
N GLU A 189 24.63 1.92 13.01
CA GLU A 189 23.92 3.10 13.48
C GLU A 189 24.80 4.34 13.31
N VAL A 190 24.20 5.42 12.82
CA VAL A 190 24.86 6.74 12.68
C VAL A 190 24.14 7.76 13.55
N GLN A 191 24.76 8.92 13.76
CA GLN A 191 24.15 10.00 14.54
C GLN A 191 22.83 10.51 13.92
N ASN A 192 21.99 11.08 14.78
CA ASN A 192 20.71 11.66 14.39
C ASN A 192 20.87 12.68 13.25
N GLY A 193 20.03 12.61 12.23
CA GLY A 193 20.09 13.47 11.03
C GLY A 193 21.17 13.08 10.01
N SER A 194 22.01 12.06 10.28
CA SER A 194 23.08 11.64 9.38
C SER A 194 22.63 10.63 8.33
N ILE A 195 23.47 10.40 7.31
CA ILE A 195 23.21 9.43 6.23
C ILE A 195 23.93 8.12 6.52
N LEU A 196 23.25 7.01 6.26
CA LEU A 196 23.78 5.65 6.25
C LEU A 196 23.49 5.01 4.88
N ALA A 197 24.51 4.90 4.03
CA ALA A 197 24.34 4.43 2.66
C ALA A 197 25.20 3.20 2.37
N LEU A 198 24.60 2.19 1.74
CA LEU A 198 25.26 0.99 1.25
C LEU A 198 25.01 0.87 -0.25
N ILE A 199 26.05 1.11 -1.06
CA ILE A 199 25.95 1.15 -2.53
C ILE A 199 26.87 0.10 -3.15
N GLY A 200 26.28 -1.01 -3.60
CA GLY A 200 26.99 -2.21 -4.03
C GLY A 200 27.12 -2.41 -5.54
N GLY A 201 28.08 -3.22 -5.95
CA GLY A 201 28.19 -3.82 -7.27
C GLY A 201 27.58 -5.21 -7.25
N GLN A 202 27.29 -5.78 -8.43
CA GLN A 202 26.85 -7.17 -8.54
C GLN A 202 27.63 -7.87 -9.64
N ASN A 203 28.55 -8.75 -9.25
CA ASN A 203 29.24 -9.67 -10.15
C ASN A 203 28.72 -11.09 -9.89
N THR A 204 28.21 -11.74 -10.93
CA THR A 204 27.42 -12.98 -10.88
C THR A 204 28.31 -14.19 -10.53
N PRO A 205 27.79 -15.19 -9.78
CA PRO A 205 26.72 -16.11 -10.22
C PRO A 205 25.32 -15.72 -9.71
N PRO A 206 24.24 -16.45 -10.09
CA PRO A 206 22.90 -16.26 -9.54
C PRO A 206 22.91 -16.36 -8.01
N GLY A 207 22.35 -15.35 -7.30
CA GLY A 207 22.13 -15.40 -5.85
C GLY A 207 22.94 -14.42 -4.99
N THR A 208 23.84 -13.61 -5.57
CA THR A 208 24.49 -12.51 -4.83
C THR A 208 23.87 -11.18 -5.23
N ALA A 209 23.20 -10.51 -4.28
CA ALA A 209 22.62 -9.19 -4.48
C ALA A 209 23.70 -8.10 -4.42
N GLY A 210 23.42 -6.91 -4.95
CA GLY A 210 24.27 -5.74 -4.72
C GLY A 210 24.33 -5.38 -3.24
N VAL A 211 23.18 -5.48 -2.55
CA VAL A 211 23.10 -5.32 -1.10
C VAL A 211 22.18 -6.39 -0.49
N THR A 212 22.67 -7.08 0.53
CA THR A 212 21.88 -8.01 1.35
C THR A 212 21.94 -7.62 2.81
N ILE A 213 20.78 -7.48 3.46
CA ILE A 213 20.65 -7.37 4.91
C ILE A 213 19.88 -8.59 5.41
N SER A 214 20.46 -9.36 6.33
CA SER A 214 19.88 -10.60 6.84
C SER A 214 20.26 -10.85 8.30
N ALA A 215 19.80 -11.97 8.85
CA ALA A 215 20.12 -12.46 10.20
C ALA A 215 19.90 -11.42 11.30
N THR A 216 18.76 -10.72 11.29
CA THR A 216 18.42 -9.59 12.20
C THR A 216 19.33 -8.36 12.08
N GLY A 217 20.05 -8.22 10.96
CA GLY A 217 20.86 -7.05 10.65
C GLY A 217 20.03 -5.76 10.65
N GLY A 218 20.55 -4.72 11.28
CA GLY A 218 19.86 -3.46 11.52
C GLY A 218 20.64 -2.28 10.94
N LEU A 219 19.93 -1.37 10.27
CA LEU A 219 20.42 -0.07 9.84
C LEU A 219 19.59 1.02 10.52
N THR A 220 20.24 1.91 11.28
CA THR A 220 19.57 2.99 12.01
C THR A 220 20.17 4.35 11.65
N ALA A 221 19.31 5.27 11.20
CA ALA A 221 19.66 6.67 10.95
C ALA A 221 18.49 7.58 11.35
N SER A 222 18.24 7.68 12.66
CA SER A 222 17.18 8.53 13.25
C SER A 222 17.17 9.92 12.62
N ASP A 223 16.01 10.44 12.20
CA ASP A 223 15.80 11.70 11.46
C ASP A 223 16.71 11.98 10.25
N GLY A 224 17.54 11.00 9.89
CA GLY A 224 18.53 11.06 8.84
C GLY A 224 18.05 10.28 7.63
N ARG A 225 18.96 9.57 6.98
CA ARG A 225 18.62 8.83 5.78
C ARG A 225 19.32 7.49 5.65
N ILE A 226 18.56 6.47 5.27
CA ILE A 226 19.11 5.20 4.79
C ILE A 226 19.00 5.12 3.27
N GLU A 227 20.09 4.79 2.59
CA GLU A 227 20.10 4.57 1.13
C GLU A 227 20.71 3.22 0.76
N LEU A 228 19.94 2.38 0.08
CA LEU A 228 20.40 1.09 -0.44
C LEU A 228 20.30 1.07 -1.96
N GLY A 229 21.31 0.50 -2.62
CA GLY A 229 21.22 0.21 -4.04
C GLY A 229 22.54 -0.23 -4.64
N GLY A 230 22.62 -0.22 -5.96
CA GLY A 230 23.83 -0.62 -6.65
C GLY A 230 23.72 -0.70 -8.16
N LEU A 231 24.83 -1.00 -8.83
CA LEU A 231 24.89 -1.27 -10.26
C LEU A 231 25.38 -2.70 -10.52
N ALA A 232 24.75 -3.40 -11.45
CA ALA A 232 25.16 -4.71 -11.96
C ALA A 232 25.98 -4.60 -13.26
N GLY A 233 26.35 -3.38 -13.66
CA GLY A 233 27.13 -3.09 -14.86
C GLY A 233 27.94 -1.80 -14.72
N ALA A 234 28.74 -1.49 -15.73
CA ALA A 234 29.53 -0.27 -15.74
C ALA A 234 28.64 0.99 -15.79
N GLY A 235 28.97 1.98 -14.97
CA GLY A 235 28.22 3.23 -14.87
C GLY A 235 28.63 4.03 -13.65
N THR A 236 28.07 5.24 -13.50
CA THR A 236 28.33 6.10 -12.35
C THR A 236 27.03 6.38 -11.62
N VAL A 237 27.00 6.13 -10.32
CA VAL A 237 25.93 6.60 -9.42
C VAL A 237 26.33 7.98 -8.94
N GLU A 238 25.53 9.00 -9.25
CA GLU A 238 25.84 10.38 -8.84
C GLU A 238 25.44 10.62 -7.39
N LEU A 239 26.21 11.45 -6.69
CA LEU A 239 25.92 11.91 -5.34
C LEU A 239 25.38 13.34 -5.41
N SER A 240 24.17 13.55 -4.91
CA SER A 240 23.51 14.85 -4.83
C SER A 240 23.16 15.22 -3.38
N ALA A 241 22.75 16.47 -3.16
CA ALA A 241 22.22 16.91 -1.86
C ALA A 241 20.96 16.11 -1.43
N ASN A 242 20.25 15.51 -2.38
CA ASN A 242 19.07 14.68 -2.16
C ASN A 242 19.39 13.18 -2.30
N GLY A 243 20.66 12.78 -2.19
CA GLY A 243 21.16 11.40 -2.21
C GLY A 243 21.66 10.89 -3.54
N PHE A 244 21.67 9.56 -3.66
CA PHE A 244 22.21 8.85 -4.81
C PHE A 244 21.25 8.83 -5.99
N ILE A 245 21.74 9.23 -7.16
CA ILE A 245 21.02 9.23 -8.42
C ILE A 245 21.60 8.11 -9.30
N PHE A 246 20.76 7.15 -9.65
CA PHE A 246 21.15 5.99 -10.43
C PHE A 246 20.90 6.24 -11.93
N PRO A 247 21.86 5.91 -12.81
CA PRO A 247 21.72 6.10 -14.24
C PRO A 247 20.63 5.21 -14.83
N ASP A 248 19.82 5.75 -15.75
CA ASP A 248 18.66 5.05 -16.31
C ASP A 248 19.03 3.87 -17.23
N ARG A 249 20.20 3.95 -17.88
CA ARG A 249 20.63 2.98 -18.91
C ARG A 249 21.56 1.88 -18.39
N THR A 250 21.97 1.93 -17.12
CA THR A 250 22.82 0.90 -16.53
C THR A 250 21.97 -0.05 -15.70
N PRO A 251 22.13 -1.38 -15.85
CA PRO A 251 21.46 -2.35 -14.99
C PRO A 251 21.76 -2.07 -13.52
N ARG A 252 20.71 -1.90 -12.71
CA ARG A 252 20.84 -1.80 -11.27
C ARG A 252 21.12 -3.17 -10.67
N ALA A 253 21.76 -3.19 -9.51
CA ALA A 253 21.93 -4.40 -8.72
C ALA A 253 20.65 -4.72 -7.94
N ASP A 254 20.49 -5.97 -7.53
CA ASP A 254 19.38 -6.41 -6.68
C ASP A 254 19.60 -6.01 -5.21
N VAL A 255 18.52 -5.90 -4.45
CA VAL A 255 18.54 -5.66 -3.00
C VAL A 255 17.68 -6.71 -2.28
N PHE A 256 18.25 -7.33 -1.24
CA PHE A 256 17.58 -8.35 -0.43
C PHE A 256 17.54 -7.96 1.05
N LEU A 257 16.35 -7.98 1.63
CA LEU A 257 16.09 -7.83 3.06
C LEU A 257 15.37 -9.10 3.54
N SER A 258 16.06 -9.94 4.32
CA SER A 258 15.52 -11.19 4.84
C SER A 258 15.74 -11.34 6.34
N ASP A 259 15.15 -12.37 6.93
CA ASP A 259 15.38 -12.84 8.29
C ASP A 259 15.30 -11.73 9.35
N ARG A 260 14.18 -11.00 9.31
CA ARG A 260 13.88 -9.84 10.18
C ARG A 260 14.91 -8.71 10.08
N ALA A 261 15.45 -8.45 8.88
CA ALA A 261 16.23 -7.24 8.64
C ALA A 261 15.41 -5.99 8.99
N ASN A 262 16.05 -4.98 9.58
CA ASN A 262 15.38 -3.78 10.05
C ASN A 262 16.09 -2.52 9.56
N LEU A 263 15.35 -1.68 8.82
CA LEU A 263 15.79 -0.34 8.44
C LEU A 263 14.93 0.65 9.24
N ASN A 264 15.57 1.55 9.99
CA ASN A 264 14.88 2.47 10.87
C ASN A 264 15.42 3.90 10.81
N VAL A 265 14.53 4.84 10.52
CA VAL A 265 14.79 6.29 10.54
C VAL A 265 13.76 7.05 11.39
N SER A 266 12.86 6.34 12.10
CA SER A 266 11.81 6.97 12.90
C SER A 266 12.39 7.74 14.08
N ALA A 267 11.98 9.00 14.25
CA ALA A 267 12.37 9.88 15.35
C ALA A 267 11.40 11.07 15.43
N SER A 268 11.82 12.30 15.12
CA SER A 268 10.93 13.47 15.08
C SER A 268 10.07 13.55 13.82
N GLY A 269 10.41 12.80 12.78
CA GLY A 269 9.61 12.65 11.57
C GLY A 269 10.30 13.06 10.28
N ARG A 270 11.59 13.45 10.33
CA ARG A 270 12.33 13.94 9.14
C ARG A 270 13.02 12.79 8.38
N GLY A 271 13.16 11.65 9.03
CA GLY A 271 13.92 10.51 8.53
C GLY A 271 13.34 9.87 7.27
N SER A 272 14.19 9.52 6.30
CA SER A 272 13.77 8.92 5.03
C SER A 272 14.54 7.64 4.66
N ILE A 273 13.90 6.73 3.94
CA ILE A 273 14.54 5.52 3.40
C ILE A 273 14.40 5.55 1.88
N ALA A 274 15.49 5.33 1.15
CA ALA A 274 15.47 5.19 -0.30
C ALA A 274 16.14 3.89 -0.74
N ILE A 275 15.48 3.14 -1.61
CA ILE A 275 16.01 1.90 -2.19
C ILE A 275 15.93 1.98 -3.70
N ALA A 276 17.07 1.78 -4.37
CA ALA A 276 17.15 1.69 -5.83
C ALA A 276 17.73 0.34 -6.23
N ALA A 277 16.93 -0.48 -6.91
CA ALA A 277 17.31 -1.84 -7.27
C ALA A 277 16.87 -2.20 -8.70
N ARG A 278 17.38 -3.32 -9.22
CA ARG A 278 16.69 -4.02 -10.31
C ARG A 278 15.52 -4.79 -9.71
N ASP A 279 15.82 -5.84 -8.95
CA ASP A 279 14.83 -6.56 -8.17
C ASP A 279 15.03 -6.29 -6.66
N LEU A 280 13.93 -6.08 -5.95
CA LEU A 280 13.89 -5.87 -4.50
C LEU A 280 13.07 -6.96 -3.83
N TYR A 281 13.62 -7.53 -2.75
CA TYR A 281 12.95 -8.52 -1.91
C TYR A 281 12.94 -8.04 -0.47
N ILE A 282 11.75 -7.79 0.09
CA ILE A 282 11.51 -7.53 1.51
C ILE A 282 10.70 -8.71 2.05
N VAL A 283 11.39 -9.67 2.66
CA VAL A 283 10.82 -10.97 3.01
C VAL A 283 11.19 -11.40 4.43
N SER A 284 10.63 -12.52 4.87
CA SER A 284 10.95 -13.16 6.16
C SER A 284 10.83 -12.23 7.37
N GLY A 285 9.77 -11.42 7.43
CA GLY A 285 9.49 -10.51 8.54
C GLY A 285 10.37 -9.26 8.59
N SER A 286 11.08 -8.94 7.51
CA SER A 286 11.88 -7.71 7.40
C SER A 286 11.02 -6.44 7.43
N SER A 287 11.59 -5.33 7.89
CA SER A 287 10.84 -4.09 8.11
C SER A 287 11.60 -2.81 7.70
N LEU A 288 10.86 -1.86 7.14
CA LEU A 288 11.30 -0.50 6.83
C LEU A 288 10.42 0.46 7.64
N ASN A 289 11.03 1.30 8.47
CA ASN A 289 10.31 2.14 9.44
C ASN A 289 10.75 3.60 9.33
N ALA A 290 9.80 4.48 9.07
CA ALA A 290 9.94 5.93 9.20
C ALA A 290 8.73 6.50 9.96
N GLY A 291 8.81 7.77 10.34
CA GLY A 291 7.71 8.47 11.00
C GLY A 291 8.07 9.10 12.34
N ILE A 292 7.04 9.44 13.11
CA ILE A 292 7.13 10.27 14.32
C ILE A 292 6.90 9.39 15.55
N LEU A 293 7.89 9.33 16.44
CA LEU A 293 7.79 8.60 17.70
C LEU A 293 7.03 9.41 18.77
N ALA A 294 6.64 8.74 19.85
CA ALA A 294 5.99 9.35 20.99
C ALA A 294 6.83 10.50 21.57
N GLY A 295 6.18 11.62 21.93
CA GLY A 295 6.84 12.78 22.54
C GLY A 295 7.49 13.74 21.54
N PHE A 296 7.55 13.41 20.25
CA PHE A 296 8.05 14.31 19.22
C PHE A 296 6.96 15.15 18.56
N ASN A 297 7.34 16.34 18.11
CA ASN A 297 6.52 17.23 17.32
C ASN A 297 7.31 17.72 16.09
N LEU A 298 6.82 17.42 14.89
CA LEU A 298 7.48 17.80 13.63
C LEU A 298 7.37 19.31 13.32
N GLY A 299 6.46 20.03 13.96
CA GLY A 299 6.37 21.49 13.84
C GLY A 299 6.05 22.01 12.43
N GLY A 300 5.34 21.22 11.62
CA GLY A 300 4.98 21.57 10.24
C GLY A 300 6.10 21.42 9.22
N ALA A 301 7.27 20.88 9.60
CA ALA A 301 8.32 20.51 8.66
C ALA A 301 7.85 19.40 7.70
N VAL A 302 8.56 19.24 6.57
CA VAL A 302 8.26 18.19 5.61
C VAL A 302 8.55 16.82 6.24
N PRO A 303 7.57 15.90 6.30
CA PRO A 303 7.80 14.57 6.84
C PRO A 303 8.65 13.73 5.88
N GLY A 304 9.55 12.94 6.45
CA GLY A 304 10.37 11.98 5.72
C GLY A 304 9.56 10.80 5.19
N SER A 305 10.08 10.13 4.16
CA SER A 305 9.30 9.15 3.36
C SER A 305 10.08 7.87 3.11
N ILE A 306 9.36 6.82 2.67
CA ILE A 306 9.97 5.60 2.14
C ILE A 306 9.77 5.58 0.62
N SER A 307 10.87 5.53 -0.13
CA SER A 307 10.89 5.48 -1.59
C SER A 307 11.56 4.20 -2.07
N ILE A 308 10.82 3.38 -2.81
CA ILE A 308 11.28 2.14 -3.43
C ILE A 308 11.26 2.35 -4.94
N ASN A 309 12.39 2.11 -5.61
CA ASN A 309 12.55 2.23 -7.05
C ASN A 309 13.24 0.98 -7.62
N ALA A 310 12.43 -0.01 -7.96
CA ALA A 310 12.84 -1.24 -8.64
C ALA A 310 12.62 -1.11 -10.15
N THR A 311 13.63 -1.33 -10.99
CA THR A 311 13.41 -1.31 -12.46
C THR A 311 12.72 -2.59 -12.97
N GLY A 312 12.91 -3.69 -12.23
CA GLY A 312 12.28 -4.99 -12.41
C GLY A 312 11.17 -5.22 -11.39
N THR A 313 11.37 -6.10 -10.44
CA THR A 313 10.33 -6.54 -9.49
C THR A 313 10.55 -5.98 -8.10
N ALA A 314 9.48 -5.59 -7.42
CA ALA A 314 9.47 -5.40 -5.98
C ALA A 314 8.57 -6.47 -5.34
N THR A 315 9.12 -7.23 -4.40
CA THR A 315 8.40 -8.28 -3.66
C THR A 315 8.41 -7.94 -2.17
N ILE A 316 7.24 -7.89 -1.55
CA ILE A 316 7.06 -7.65 -0.12
C ILE A 316 6.20 -8.81 0.42
N ALA A 317 6.81 -9.72 1.19
CA ALA A 317 6.17 -10.98 1.55
C ALA A 317 6.53 -11.45 2.97
N ASN A 318 5.89 -12.54 3.40
CA ASN A 318 6.15 -13.26 4.66
C ASN A 318 6.15 -12.35 5.90
N ASN A 319 5.03 -11.65 6.12
CA ASN A 319 4.83 -10.75 7.26
C ASN A 319 5.79 -9.55 7.31
N SER A 320 6.45 -9.23 6.20
CA SER A 320 7.28 -8.02 6.10
C SER A 320 6.45 -6.75 6.12
N ARG A 321 7.07 -5.66 6.59
CA ARG A 321 6.39 -4.39 6.85
C ARG A 321 7.11 -3.20 6.22
N VAL A 322 6.36 -2.31 5.59
CA VAL A 322 6.85 -1.00 5.14
C VAL A 322 5.94 0.04 5.78
N GLU A 323 6.46 0.79 6.75
CA GLU A 323 5.64 1.63 7.62
C GLU A 323 6.16 3.08 7.70
N VAL A 324 5.25 4.02 7.51
CA VAL A 324 5.46 5.44 7.80
C VAL A 324 4.32 5.94 8.68
N ASP A 325 4.52 5.97 10.00
CA ASP A 325 3.44 6.31 10.93
C ASP A 325 3.80 7.34 11.99
N VAL A 326 2.78 8.06 12.43
CA VAL A 326 2.82 8.86 13.66
C VAL A 326 2.37 7.94 14.78
N LYS A 327 3.30 7.55 15.65
CA LYS A 327 3.00 6.73 16.82
C LYS A 327 2.12 7.48 17.81
N SER A 328 1.52 6.75 18.74
CA SER A 328 0.77 7.31 19.87
C SER A 328 1.64 8.37 20.57
N GLY A 329 1.08 9.55 20.87
CA GLY A 329 1.80 10.66 21.50
C GLY A 329 2.74 11.44 20.58
N GLY A 330 2.87 11.09 19.31
CA GLY A 330 3.57 11.89 18.30
C GLY A 330 2.65 12.94 17.65
N THR A 331 3.23 14.05 17.22
CA THR A 331 2.50 15.16 16.58
C THR A 331 3.15 15.58 15.26
N GLY A 332 2.37 15.59 14.19
CA GLY A 332 2.78 16.01 12.84
C GLY A 332 2.12 15.17 11.76
N ASP A 333 2.29 15.55 10.50
CA ASP A 333 1.77 14.77 9.38
C ASP A 333 2.68 13.55 9.10
N ALA A 334 2.09 12.39 8.83
CA ALA A 334 2.84 11.22 8.38
C ALA A 334 3.38 11.43 6.96
N GLY A 335 4.60 10.94 6.72
CA GLY A 335 5.17 10.89 5.38
C GLY A 335 4.58 9.79 4.51
N SER A 336 4.99 9.76 3.24
CA SER A 336 4.41 8.86 2.23
C SER A 336 5.26 7.63 1.97
N ILE A 337 4.62 6.58 1.46
CA ILE A 337 5.27 5.41 0.85
C ILE A 337 5.11 5.52 -0.66
N VAL A 338 6.23 5.50 -1.39
CA VAL A 338 6.25 5.54 -2.85
C VAL A 338 6.95 4.30 -3.37
N VAL A 339 6.27 3.53 -4.22
CA VAL A 339 6.81 2.33 -4.86
C VAL A 339 6.74 2.50 -6.37
N ARG A 340 7.89 2.49 -7.03
CA ARG A 340 8.06 2.43 -8.49
C ARG A 340 8.67 1.08 -8.84
N ALA A 341 7.99 0.32 -9.69
CA ALA A 341 8.41 -1.03 -10.07
C ALA A 341 8.10 -1.34 -11.55
N GLY A 342 8.78 -2.31 -12.14
CA GLY A 342 8.23 -3.04 -13.29
C GLY A 342 6.98 -3.83 -12.88
N SER A 343 7.09 -4.62 -11.83
CA SER A 343 5.95 -5.29 -11.17
C SER A 343 6.07 -5.26 -9.64
N LEU A 344 4.94 -5.16 -8.94
CA LEU A 344 4.87 -5.24 -7.49
C LEU A 344 4.07 -6.47 -7.05
N PHE A 345 4.63 -7.26 -6.13
CA PHE A 345 3.98 -8.37 -5.45
C PHE A 345 3.97 -8.12 -3.94
N VAL A 346 2.77 -8.13 -3.33
CA VAL A 346 2.58 -8.03 -1.88
C VAL A 346 1.81 -9.27 -1.43
N SER A 347 2.40 -10.12 -0.57
CA SER A 347 1.82 -11.42 -0.22
C SER A 347 2.08 -11.86 1.22
N ASP A 348 1.47 -12.98 1.62
CA ASP A 348 1.81 -13.75 2.82
C ASP A 348 1.86 -12.91 4.12
N GLY A 349 0.83 -12.09 4.33
CA GLY A 349 0.68 -11.26 5.54
C GLY A 349 1.51 -9.97 5.53
N ALA A 350 2.13 -9.62 4.40
CA ALA A 350 2.86 -8.37 4.27
C ALA A 350 1.95 -7.14 4.44
N VAL A 351 2.53 -6.05 4.98
CA VAL A 351 1.82 -4.81 5.26
C VAL A 351 2.58 -3.59 4.72
N LEU A 352 1.89 -2.77 3.93
CA LEU A 352 2.30 -1.40 3.62
C LEU A 352 1.37 -0.46 4.39
N LEU A 353 1.90 0.37 5.28
CA LEU A 353 1.10 1.21 6.17
C LEU A 353 1.61 2.64 6.21
N SER A 354 0.70 3.59 6.01
CA SER A 354 0.93 4.99 6.36
C SER A 354 -0.22 5.53 7.19
N GLY A 355 0.04 6.16 8.33
CA GLY A 355 -1.07 6.50 9.21
C GLY A 355 -0.71 7.17 10.53
N VAL A 356 -1.74 7.37 11.35
CA VAL A 356 -1.61 7.95 12.70
C VAL A 356 -2.24 7.00 13.70
N ARG A 357 -1.49 6.60 14.73
CA ARG A 357 -1.91 5.57 15.67
C ARG A 357 -2.88 6.13 16.72
N LYS A 358 -3.81 5.26 17.13
CA LYS A 358 -4.70 5.49 18.27
C LYS A 358 -3.90 5.59 19.58
N ALA A 359 -4.54 6.04 20.65
CA ALA A 359 -3.94 5.99 21.98
C ALA A 359 -3.56 4.56 22.39
N ASP A 360 -2.51 4.45 23.21
CA ASP A 360 -2.10 3.22 23.88
C ASP A 360 -2.04 3.42 25.40
N ALA A 361 -1.53 2.44 26.13
CA ALA A 361 -1.50 2.47 27.59
C ALA A 361 -0.61 3.59 28.16
N GLN A 362 0.33 4.12 27.38
CA GLN A 362 1.35 5.08 27.84
C GLN A 362 1.17 6.46 27.21
N ASN A 363 0.57 6.54 26.03
CA ASN A 363 0.52 7.76 25.24
C ASN A 363 -0.88 8.05 24.71
N PRO A 364 -1.26 9.34 24.59
CA PRO A 364 -2.49 9.73 23.90
C PRO A 364 -2.42 9.33 22.42
N ALA A 365 -3.53 9.48 21.69
CA ALA A 365 -3.53 9.28 20.25
C ALA A 365 -2.54 10.24 19.57
N GLY A 366 -1.94 9.79 18.47
CA GLY A 366 -1.12 10.67 17.63
C GLY A 366 -1.97 11.80 17.04
N GLN A 367 -1.33 12.89 16.62
CA GLN A 367 -1.99 14.06 16.03
C GLN A 367 -1.41 14.39 14.67
N GLY A 368 -2.26 14.77 13.71
CA GLY A 368 -1.86 15.12 12.34
C GLY A 368 -2.51 14.24 11.28
N ASN A 369 -2.21 14.50 10.01
CA ASN A 369 -2.77 13.77 8.87
C ASN A 369 -1.98 12.48 8.58
N GLY A 370 -2.66 11.44 8.12
CA GLY A 370 -2.05 10.23 7.58
C GLY A 370 -1.37 10.48 6.23
N GLY A 371 -0.28 9.78 5.96
CA GLY A 371 0.48 9.90 4.73
C GLY A 371 -0.07 9.05 3.60
N ASN A 372 0.36 9.34 2.37
CA ASN A 372 -0.16 8.66 1.17
C ASN A 372 0.65 7.40 0.85
N ILE A 373 -0.01 6.44 0.19
CA ILE A 373 0.65 5.29 -0.45
C ILE A 373 0.47 5.41 -1.95
N ALA A 374 1.56 5.57 -2.68
CA ALA A 374 1.58 5.67 -4.14
C ALA A 374 2.38 4.51 -4.74
N ILE A 375 1.71 3.70 -5.57
CA ILE A 375 2.28 2.54 -6.25
C ILE A 375 2.16 2.76 -7.75
N GLU A 376 3.29 2.69 -8.44
CA GLU A 376 3.42 2.85 -9.88
C GLU A 376 4.20 1.66 -10.43
N ALA A 377 3.47 0.71 -11.04
CA ALA A 377 4.05 -0.43 -11.72
C ALA A 377 3.86 -0.29 -13.24
N ARG A 378 4.89 -0.63 -14.01
CA ARG A 378 4.78 -0.65 -15.48
C ARG A 378 3.84 -1.77 -15.96
N ASP A 379 3.94 -2.95 -15.36
CA ASP A 379 3.35 -4.19 -15.87
C ASP A 379 2.23 -4.71 -14.94
N ARG A 380 2.51 -5.05 -13.68
CA ARG A 380 1.52 -5.68 -12.80
C ARG A 380 1.62 -5.22 -11.34
N VAL A 381 0.48 -5.12 -10.67
CA VAL A 381 0.39 -5.08 -9.21
C VAL A 381 -0.42 -6.28 -8.73
N SER A 382 0.13 -7.10 -7.85
CA SER A 382 -0.55 -8.25 -7.24
C SER A 382 -0.51 -8.14 -5.73
N VAL A 383 -1.68 -8.14 -5.10
CA VAL A 383 -1.83 -8.15 -3.64
C VAL A 383 -2.59 -9.42 -3.26
N THR A 384 -1.91 -10.37 -2.66
CA THR A 384 -2.45 -11.69 -2.36
C THR A 384 -2.51 -11.89 -0.85
N GLY A 385 -3.71 -12.11 -0.35
CA GLY A 385 -3.97 -12.28 1.07
C GLY A 385 -3.65 -13.69 1.56
N ASN A 386 -4.21 -14.02 2.71
CA ASN A 386 -4.24 -15.38 3.21
C ASN A 386 -5.58 -15.64 3.92
N ASN A 387 -6.51 -16.28 3.21
CA ASN A 387 -7.83 -16.61 3.76
C ASN A 387 -7.76 -17.58 4.96
N SER A 388 -6.67 -18.31 5.13
CA SER A 388 -6.47 -19.24 6.26
C SER A 388 -6.01 -18.53 7.54
N ALA A 389 -5.62 -17.25 7.45
CA ALA A 389 -5.15 -16.45 8.59
C ALA A 389 -5.70 -15.00 8.50
N PRO A 390 -7.01 -14.78 8.69
CA PRO A 390 -7.66 -13.48 8.49
C PRO A 390 -7.11 -12.36 9.38
N ASP A 391 -6.61 -12.68 10.58
CA ASP A 391 -5.97 -11.73 11.50
C ASP A 391 -4.58 -11.28 11.02
N ASN A 392 -3.96 -12.06 10.14
CA ASN A 392 -2.63 -11.81 9.60
C ASN A 392 -2.65 -11.68 8.06
N ASN A 393 -3.73 -11.08 7.57
CA ASN A 393 -3.97 -10.96 6.15
C ASN A 393 -3.16 -9.80 5.54
N THR A 394 -2.77 -9.94 4.27
CA THR A 394 -1.99 -8.97 3.50
C THR A 394 -2.75 -7.66 3.31
N GLN A 395 -2.10 -6.53 3.58
CA GLN A 395 -2.76 -5.23 3.63
C GLN A 395 -1.94 -4.08 3.03
N ILE A 396 -2.64 -3.17 2.34
CA ILE A 396 -2.15 -1.83 2.01
C ILE A 396 -3.09 -0.83 2.67
N VAL A 397 -2.59 -0.07 3.65
CA VAL A 397 -3.42 0.69 4.59
C VAL A 397 -2.95 2.13 4.74
N ALA A 398 -3.88 3.07 4.52
CA ALA A 398 -3.69 4.49 4.80
C ALA A 398 -4.74 4.98 5.81
N ASN A 399 -4.53 4.78 7.12
CA ASN A 399 -5.57 5.00 8.14
C ASN A 399 -5.15 5.93 9.29
N ILE A 400 -6.15 6.49 9.97
CA ILE A 400 -5.97 7.14 11.27
C ILE A 400 -6.78 6.40 12.34
N GLY A 401 -6.17 6.24 13.50
CA GLY A 401 -6.73 5.53 14.64
C GLY A 401 -7.78 6.32 15.41
N ASN A 402 -8.44 5.63 16.34
CA ASN A 402 -9.39 6.24 17.25
C ASN A 402 -8.73 7.29 18.15
N GLY A 403 -9.43 8.41 18.38
CA GLY A 403 -8.94 9.55 19.16
C GLY A 403 -8.01 10.51 18.39
N VAL A 404 -7.59 10.16 17.17
CA VAL A 404 -6.77 11.04 16.32
C VAL A 404 -7.61 12.19 15.77
N VAL A 405 -7.04 13.39 15.68
CA VAL A 405 -7.58 14.52 14.90
C VAL A 405 -6.69 14.76 13.68
N GLY A 406 -7.23 14.51 12.49
CA GLY A 406 -6.50 14.57 11.22
C GLY A 406 -7.25 13.87 10.09
N ARG A 407 -6.78 13.98 8.85
CA ARG A 407 -7.36 13.25 7.71
C ARG A 407 -6.56 11.99 7.40
N SER A 408 -7.21 10.93 6.93
CA SER A 408 -6.51 9.74 6.43
C SER A 408 -5.84 10.00 5.08
N GLY A 409 -4.72 9.30 4.86
CA GLY A 409 -3.99 9.37 3.61
C GLY A 409 -4.68 8.62 2.47
N LYS A 410 -4.26 8.92 1.23
CA LYS A 410 -4.81 8.31 0.01
C LYS A 410 -4.01 7.09 -0.41
N ILE A 411 -4.66 6.15 -1.10
CA ILE A 411 -4.00 5.02 -1.78
C ILE A 411 -4.17 5.20 -3.29
N ARG A 412 -3.05 5.27 -4.02
CA ARG A 412 -3.04 5.33 -5.50
C ARG A 412 -2.23 4.17 -6.04
N ILE A 413 -2.86 3.30 -6.83
CA ILE A 413 -2.20 2.16 -7.48
C ILE A 413 -2.37 2.30 -9.00
N THR A 414 -1.25 2.28 -9.72
CA THR A 414 -1.22 2.31 -11.19
C THR A 414 -0.45 1.11 -11.72
N ALA A 415 -1.08 0.38 -12.65
CA ALA A 415 -0.41 -0.58 -13.53
C ALA A 415 -0.53 -0.03 -14.97
N GLU A 416 0.54 0.57 -15.49
CA GLU A 416 0.49 1.39 -16.70
C GLU A 416 0.00 0.61 -17.93
N SER A 417 0.63 -0.54 -18.20
CA SER A 417 0.33 -1.38 -19.36
C SER A 417 -0.46 -2.65 -19.01
N GLY A 418 -0.37 -3.12 -17.77
CA GLY A 418 -1.04 -4.34 -17.33
C GLY A 418 -2.00 -4.16 -16.17
N SER A 419 -2.08 -5.16 -15.29
CA SER A 419 -3.27 -5.40 -14.46
C SER A 419 -3.02 -5.23 -12.96
N ILE A 420 -4.07 -4.91 -12.22
CA ILE A 420 -4.09 -4.91 -10.76
C ILE A 420 -4.94 -6.11 -10.31
N SER A 421 -4.36 -6.96 -9.45
CA SER A 421 -5.02 -8.15 -8.89
C SER A 421 -5.00 -8.07 -7.37
N VAL A 422 -6.16 -8.21 -6.73
CA VAL A 422 -6.31 -8.31 -5.27
C VAL A 422 -7.02 -9.62 -4.97
N THR A 423 -6.38 -10.56 -4.28
CA THR A 423 -6.87 -11.94 -4.18
C THR A 423 -6.78 -12.47 -2.76
N GLU A 424 -7.48 -13.58 -2.49
CA GLU A 424 -7.34 -14.38 -1.27
C GLU A 424 -7.53 -13.57 0.03
N GLY A 425 -8.54 -12.72 0.04
CA GLY A 425 -8.89 -11.91 1.21
C GLY A 425 -8.08 -10.64 1.38
N ALA A 426 -7.06 -10.35 0.55
CA ALA A 426 -6.25 -9.15 0.67
C ALA A 426 -7.09 -7.86 0.77
N ARG A 427 -6.58 -6.87 1.52
CA ARG A 427 -7.30 -5.61 1.78
C ARG A 427 -6.52 -4.38 1.33
N LEU A 428 -7.20 -3.49 0.60
CA LEU A 428 -6.76 -2.12 0.36
C LEU A 428 -7.67 -1.19 1.17
N ARG A 429 -7.12 -0.46 2.15
CA ARG A 429 -7.95 0.28 3.11
C ARG A 429 -7.47 1.71 3.34
N ALA A 430 -8.32 2.68 3.10
CA ALA A 430 -8.06 4.10 3.40
C ALA A 430 -9.13 4.64 4.35
N GLY A 431 -9.10 4.23 5.62
CA GLY A 431 -10.17 4.47 6.59
C GLY A 431 -9.84 5.45 7.71
N THR A 432 -10.86 5.96 8.40
CA THR A 432 -10.72 6.82 9.59
C THR A 432 -11.49 6.23 10.76
N SER A 433 -10.87 6.15 11.93
CA SER A 433 -11.57 5.86 13.20
C SER A 433 -11.57 7.06 14.15
N GLY A 434 -11.06 8.22 13.70
CA GLY A 434 -10.87 9.45 14.47
C GLY A 434 -11.72 10.62 13.95
N GLN A 435 -11.25 11.85 14.16
CA GLN A 435 -11.87 13.07 13.66
C GLN A 435 -11.18 13.55 12.38
N GLY A 436 -11.88 13.47 11.26
CA GLY A 436 -11.45 13.85 9.91
C GLY A 436 -11.79 12.76 8.90
N ASN A 437 -11.80 13.14 7.62
CA ASN A 437 -12.29 12.27 6.54
C ASN A 437 -11.35 11.09 6.26
N ALA A 438 -11.93 9.98 5.84
CA ALA A 438 -11.24 8.84 5.24
C ALA A 438 -10.55 9.23 3.92
N GLY A 439 -9.60 8.40 3.51
CA GLY A 439 -8.79 8.64 2.32
C GLY A 439 -9.42 8.07 1.06
N GLN A 440 -9.08 8.65 -0.09
CA GLN A 440 -9.52 8.14 -1.38
C GLN A 440 -8.64 6.97 -1.84
N ILE A 441 -9.26 5.96 -2.47
CA ILE A 441 -8.56 4.87 -3.16
C ILE A 441 -8.71 5.05 -4.67
N THR A 442 -7.60 5.07 -5.40
CA THR A 442 -7.61 5.20 -6.87
C THR A 442 -6.83 4.05 -7.50
N LEU A 443 -7.49 3.26 -8.33
CA LEU A 443 -6.90 2.19 -9.12
C LEU A 443 -6.93 2.53 -10.62
N ARG A 444 -5.77 2.50 -11.27
CA ARG A 444 -5.63 2.72 -12.71
C ARG A 444 -4.87 1.56 -13.35
N ALA A 445 -5.49 0.86 -14.29
CA ALA A 445 -4.86 -0.25 -15.00
C ALA A 445 -5.02 -0.09 -16.51
N GLY A 446 -3.94 -0.23 -17.29
CA GLY A 446 -4.04 -0.46 -18.74
C GLY A 446 -4.72 -1.81 -19.05
N GLY A 447 -4.65 -2.71 -18.07
CA GLY A 447 -5.20 -4.04 -17.93
C GLY A 447 -6.55 -4.17 -17.25
N ALA A 448 -6.75 -5.32 -16.62
CA ALA A 448 -7.90 -5.57 -15.76
C ALA A 448 -7.61 -5.07 -14.34
N VAL A 449 -8.68 -4.73 -13.61
CA VAL A 449 -8.71 -4.72 -12.15
C VAL A 449 -9.53 -5.94 -11.73
N SER A 450 -8.91 -6.88 -11.02
CA SER A 450 -9.53 -8.15 -10.61
C SER A 450 -9.48 -8.31 -9.10
N LEU A 451 -10.63 -8.56 -8.49
CA LEU A 451 -10.80 -8.85 -7.08
C LEU A 451 -11.40 -10.26 -6.94
N THR A 452 -10.77 -11.15 -6.18
CA THR A 452 -11.25 -12.53 -6.01
C THR A 452 -11.04 -13.07 -4.60
N GLY A 453 -11.79 -14.11 -4.24
CA GLY A 453 -11.57 -14.89 -3.02
C GLY A 453 -11.73 -14.06 -1.74
N GLY A 454 -12.79 -13.25 -1.66
CA GLY A 454 -13.11 -12.44 -0.47
C GLY A 454 -12.27 -11.18 -0.27
N SER A 455 -11.46 -10.77 -1.26
CA SER A 455 -10.65 -9.55 -1.22
C SER A 455 -11.49 -8.27 -1.09
N ARG A 456 -10.96 -7.22 -0.46
CA ARG A 456 -11.72 -6.00 -0.13
C ARG A 456 -10.99 -4.71 -0.48
N ILE A 457 -11.73 -3.74 -1.00
CA ILE A 457 -11.30 -2.34 -1.14
C ILE A 457 -12.23 -1.48 -0.28
N GLU A 458 -11.67 -0.76 0.69
CA GLU A 458 -12.43 -0.14 1.78
C GLU A 458 -12.01 1.31 2.02
N ALA A 459 -12.90 2.27 1.77
CA ALA A 459 -12.68 3.69 2.08
C ALA A 459 -13.75 4.17 3.07
N GLU A 460 -13.52 3.91 4.36
CA GLU A 460 -14.58 3.89 5.39
C GLU A 460 -14.32 4.86 6.55
N ALA A 461 -15.39 5.49 7.03
CA ALA A 461 -15.45 6.09 8.36
C ALA A 461 -16.00 5.05 9.34
N ASP A 462 -15.14 4.59 10.25
CA ASP A 462 -15.46 3.55 11.23
C ASP A 462 -16.39 4.04 12.34
N SER A 463 -16.93 3.10 13.12
CA SER A 463 -17.71 3.39 14.32
C SER A 463 -16.93 4.37 15.21
N GLY A 464 -17.57 5.46 15.61
CA GLY A 464 -17.00 6.52 16.44
C GLY A 464 -16.22 7.59 15.68
N ALA A 465 -16.03 7.44 14.37
CA ALA A 465 -15.37 8.46 13.56
C ALA A 465 -16.27 9.69 13.36
N VAL A 466 -15.65 10.86 13.26
CA VAL A 466 -16.30 12.12 12.88
C VAL A 466 -15.66 12.60 11.58
N GLY A 467 -16.30 12.28 10.46
CA GLY A 467 -15.77 12.52 9.13
C GLY A 467 -16.48 11.66 8.09
N ASN A 468 -16.33 12.03 6.82
CA ASN A 468 -16.90 11.28 5.71
C ASN A 468 -16.02 10.05 5.37
N GLY A 469 -16.66 9.00 4.85
CA GLY A 469 -16.00 7.94 4.10
C GLY A 469 -15.30 8.48 2.84
N GLY A 470 -14.33 7.73 2.32
CA GLY A 470 -13.55 8.14 1.15
C GLY A 470 -14.14 7.59 -0.14
N ASP A 471 -13.79 8.20 -1.27
CA ASP A 471 -14.21 7.68 -2.59
C ASP A 471 -13.31 6.52 -3.05
N VAL A 472 -13.87 5.65 -3.89
CA VAL A 472 -13.11 4.67 -4.66
C VAL A 472 -13.26 4.94 -6.15
N ASN A 473 -12.15 5.18 -6.84
CA ASN A 473 -12.12 5.41 -8.29
C ASN A 473 -11.36 4.29 -9.00
N ILE A 474 -11.99 3.67 -9.98
CA ILE A 474 -11.41 2.58 -10.78
C ILE A 474 -11.44 2.98 -12.24
N THR A 475 -10.28 2.94 -12.90
CA THR A 475 -10.15 3.09 -14.36
C THR A 475 -9.38 1.90 -14.91
N ALA A 476 -10.02 1.11 -15.77
CA ALA A 476 -9.42 -0.11 -16.28
C ALA A 476 -9.98 -0.53 -17.64
N ARG A 477 -9.36 -1.53 -18.28
CA ARG A 477 -9.93 -2.19 -19.44
C ARG A 477 -11.15 -3.03 -19.08
N SER A 478 -11.08 -3.75 -17.96
CA SER A 478 -12.15 -4.57 -17.41
C SER A 478 -12.10 -4.54 -15.89
N LEU A 479 -13.24 -4.71 -15.24
CA LEU A 479 -13.39 -4.87 -13.80
C LEU A 479 -14.05 -6.23 -13.52
N LEU A 480 -13.40 -7.04 -12.69
CA LEU A 480 -13.89 -8.35 -12.27
C LEU A 480 -13.92 -8.43 -10.74
N LEU A 481 -15.08 -8.72 -10.16
CA LEU A 481 -15.26 -9.03 -8.75
C LEU A 481 -15.87 -10.42 -8.62
N GLU A 482 -15.14 -11.36 -8.06
CA GLU A 482 -15.59 -12.74 -7.87
C GLU A 482 -15.54 -13.20 -6.41
N ASN A 483 -16.32 -14.24 -6.10
CA ASN A 483 -16.16 -15.06 -4.90
C ASN A 483 -16.14 -14.27 -3.59
N GLY A 484 -17.15 -13.43 -3.36
CA GLY A 484 -17.32 -12.68 -2.11
C GLY A 484 -16.49 -11.39 -2.04
N SER A 485 -15.80 -11.01 -3.11
CA SER A 485 -15.00 -9.79 -3.12
C SER A 485 -15.84 -8.51 -3.15
N SER A 486 -15.31 -7.44 -2.55
CA SER A 486 -16.08 -6.21 -2.36
C SER A 486 -15.28 -4.92 -2.59
N VAL A 487 -15.99 -3.90 -3.08
CA VAL A 487 -15.59 -2.49 -3.07
C VAL A 487 -16.60 -1.74 -2.22
N VAL A 488 -16.14 -1.14 -1.12
CA VAL A 488 -17.00 -0.55 -0.10
C VAL A 488 -16.55 0.87 0.26
N THR A 489 -17.52 1.77 0.24
CA THR A 489 -17.42 3.08 0.90
C THR A 489 -18.49 3.13 1.99
N ARG A 490 -18.11 3.54 3.20
CA ARG A 490 -19.00 3.41 4.36
C ARG A 490 -18.86 4.54 5.36
N ALA A 491 -19.98 4.90 5.99
CA ALA A 491 -19.98 5.44 7.34
C ALA A 491 -20.64 4.41 8.27
N SER A 492 -19.87 3.89 9.23
CA SER A 492 -20.19 2.66 9.96
C SER A 492 -21.14 2.90 11.11
N LYS A 493 -22.04 1.93 11.34
CA LYS A 493 -22.97 1.89 12.47
C LYS A 493 -22.23 1.87 13.82
N ALA A 494 -22.99 2.06 14.89
CA ALA A 494 -22.48 1.84 16.24
C ALA A 494 -21.97 0.40 16.42
N GLU A 495 -20.87 0.25 17.16
CA GLU A 495 -20.31 -1.02 17.59
C GLU A 495 -20.20 -1.01 19.12
N GLU A 496 -19.98 -2.16 19.74
CA GLU A 496 -19.84 -2.24 21.19
C GLU A 496 -18.75 -1.27 21.69
N GLY A 497 -19.15 -0.37 22.61
CA GLY A 497 -18.26 0.66 23.17
C GLY A 497 -17.93 1.83 22.24
N LYS A 498 -18.52 1.93 21.04
CA LYS A 498 -18.31 3.05 20.10
C LYS A 498 -19.62 3.55 19.50
N PRO A 499 -19.88 4.88 19.51
CA PRO A 499 -21.08 5.41 18.85
C PRO A 499 -21.01 5.18 17.34
N ALA A 500 -22.14 5.37 16.64
CA ALA A 500 -22.14 5.38 15.19
C ALA A 500 -21.21 6.48 14.63
N ALA A 501 -20.67 6.26 13.43
CA ALA A 501 -19.93 7.28 12.71
C ALA A 501 -20.81 8.54 12.50
N ARG A 502 -20.16 9.69 12.29
CA ARG A 502 -20.83 10.95 11.91
C ARG A 502 -20.22 11.46 10.62
N GLY A 503 -20.98 11.39 9.52
CA GLY A 503 -20.52 11.77 8.19
C GLY A 503 -21.17 10.92 7.10
N ASN A 504 -20.98 11.34 5.85
CA ASN A 504 -21.49 10.65 4.67
C ASN A 504 -20.58 9.48 4.29
N ALA A 505 -21.12 8.48 3.58
CA ALA A 505 -20.29 7.54 2.83
C ALA A 505 -19.68 8.21 1.59
N GLY A 506 -18.56 7.69 1.09
CA GLY A 506 -17.97 8.13 -0.19
C GLY A 506 -18.63 7.48 -1.40
N ASN A 507 -18.20 7.85 -2.60
CA ASN A 507 -18.72 7.35 -3.87
C ASN A 507 -17.85 6.23 -4.45
N VAL A 508 -18.43 5.41 -5.32
CA VAL A 508 -17.68 4.48 -6.17
C VAL A 508 -17.85 4.85 -7.64
N ASN A 509 -16.73 5.16 -8.31
CA ASN A 509 -16.71 5.51 -9.73
C ASN A 509 -15.89 4.48 -10.51
N ALA A 510 -16.51 3.75 -11.44
CA ALA A 510 -15.86 2.77 -12.31
C ALA A 510 -15.97 3.19 -13.78
N ASN A 511 -14.84 3.62 -14.36
CA ASN A 511 -14.70 3.96 -15.78
C ASN A 511 -13.96 2.84 -16.52
N ILE A 512 -14.71 1.95 -17.15
CA ILE A 512 -14.23 0.67 -17.64
C ILE A 512 -14.38 0.58 -19.15
N ARG A 513 -13.30 0.30 -19.88
CA ARG A 513 -13.34 0.33 -21.36
C ARG A 513 -14.25 -0.75 -21.95
N ASN A 514 -14.21 -1.96 -21.40
CA ASN A 514 -14.91 -3.13 -21.91
C ASN A 514 -16.02 -3.58 -20.94
N ALA A 515 -15.69 -4.46 -20.00
CA ALA A 515 -16.70 -5.16 -19.21
C ALA A 515 -16.51 -4.96 -17.71
N VAL A 516 -17.63 -4.76 -17.02
CA VAL A 516 -17.76 -4.96 -15.57
C VAL A 516 -18.48 -6.29 -15.34
N THR A 517 -17.84 -7.20 -14.61
CA THR A 517 -18.39 -8.51 -14.28
C THR A 517 -18.33 -8.72 -12.77
N LEU A 518 -19.48 -8.94 -12.15
CA LEU A 518 -19.59 -9.37 -10.77
C LEU A 518 -20.22 -10.76 -10.74
N ASP A 519 -19.53 -11.71 -10.10
CA ASP A 519 -20.02 -13.05 -9.79
C ASP A 519 -19.81 -13.33 -8.30
N ARG A 520 -20.89 -13.32 -7.50
CA ARG A 520 -20.79 -13.20 -6.03
C ARG A 520 -19.95 -11.97 -5.61
N GLY A 521 -20.00 -10.88 -6.36
CA GLY A 521 -19.25 -9.65 -6.12
C GLY A 521 -20.12 -8.50 -5.62
N PHE A 522 -19.53 -7.60 -4.83
CA PHE A 522 -20.26 -6.49 -4.19
C PHE A 522 -19.62 -5.13 -4.47
N ILE A 523 -20.40 -4.16 -4.94
CA ILE A 523 -20.02 -2.74 -4.91
C ILE A 523 -21.07 -2.02 -4.08
N VAL A 524 -20.64 -1.45 -2.95
CA VAL A 524 -21.55 -0.93 -1.93
C VAL A 524 -21.12 0.44 -1.46
N THR A 525 -22.04 1.39 -1.47
CA THR A 525 -21.94 2.61 -0.69
C THR A 525 -22.99 2.52 0.41
N THR A 526 -22.59 2.71 1.66
CA THR A 526 -23.57 2.53 2.75
C THR A 526 -23.34 3.44 3.94
N VAL A 527 -24.45 3.89 4.50
CA VAL A 527 -24.52 4.48 5.83
C VAL A 527 -25.18 3.47 6.76
N GLY A 528 -24.50 3.11 7.85
CA GLY A 528 -24.98 2.13 8.81
C GLY A 528 -25.96 2.71 9.83
N ASP A 529 -26.57 1.82 10.61
CA ASP A 529 -27.56 2.15 11.64
C ASP A 529 -27.09 3.29 12.56
N GLU A 530 -28.00 4.26 12.76
CA GLU A 530 -27.85 5.42 13.67
C GLU A 530 -26.83 6.48 13.23
N VAL A 531 -26.18 6.28 12.08
CA VAL A 531 -25.22 7.24 11.51
C VAL A 531 -25.96 8.47 11.01
N LEU A 532 -25.40 9.63 11.35
CA LEU A 532 -25.82 10.92 10.82
C LEU A 532 -25.13 11.20 9.48
N GLY A 533 -25.70 10.72 8.37
CA GLY A 533 -25.09 10.87 7.05
C GLY A 533 -25.93 10.40 5.88
N LYS A 534 -25.45 10.70 4.67
CA LYS A 534 -26.01 10.25 3.39
C LYS A 534 -25.13 9.17 2.78
N SER A 535 -25.74 8.21 2.10
CA SER A 535 -24.99 7.25 1.30
C SER A 535 -24.45 7.90 0.02
N GLY A 536 -23.33 7.38 -0.47
CA GLY A 536 -22.67 7.88 -1.68
C GLY A 536 -23.27 7.30 -2.96
N GLU A 537 -22.82 7.78 -4.11
CA GLU A 537 -23.27 7.29 -5.43
C GLU A 537 -22.40 6.15 -5.95
N ILE A 538 -23.01 5.31 -6.79
CA ILE A 538 -22.30 4.35 -7.65
C ILE A 538 -22.43 4.81 -9.10
N ALA A 539 -21.32 5.11 -9.76
CA ALA A 539 -21.28 5.44 -11.18
C ALA A 539 -20.48 4.40 -11.96
N ILE A 540 -21.11 3.76 -12.95
CA ILE A 540 -20.47 2.78 -13.84
C ILE A 540 -20.58 3.24 -15.29
N ASN A 541 -19.44 3.46 -15.93
CA ASN A 541 -19.31 3.65 -17.37
C ASN A 541 -18.62 2.43 -17.98
N ALA A 542 -19.30 1.69 -18.87
CA ALA A 542 -18.73 0.49 -19.49
C ALA A 542 -19.27 0.19 -20.90
N ARG A 543 -18.71 -0.82 -21.58
CA ARG A 543 -19.35 -1.41 -22.78
C ARG A 543 -20.39 -2.45 -22.40
N SER A 544 -20.14 -3.25 -21.37
CA SER A 544 -21.10 -4.22 -20.83
C SER A 544 -21.02 -4.33 -19.30
N LEU A 545 -22.16 -4.61 -18.65
CA LEU A 545 -22.26 -4.90 -17.23
C LEU A 545 -22.98 -6.25 -17.04
N SER A 546 -22.37 -7.17 -16.28
CA SER A 546 -22.97 -8.45 -15.89
C SER A 546 -22.92 -8.64 -14.38
N LEU A 547 -24.08 -8.91 -13.79
CA LEU A 547 -24.24 -9.30 -12.38
C LEU A 547 -24.81 -10.72 -12.33
N SER A 548 -24.16 -11.62 -11.60
CA SER A 548 -24.63 -13.00 -11.41
C SER A 548 -24.42 -13.53 -9.99
N ASN A 549 -25.12 -14.62 -9.66
CA ASN A 549 -24.86 -15.47 -8.49
C ASN A 549 -24.86 -14.75 -7.14
N GLY A 550 -25.77 -13.80 -6.93
CA GLY A 550 -25.87 -13.02 -5.68
C GLY A 550 -25.08 -11.73 -5.67
N SER A 551 -24.64 -11.25 -6.84
CA SER A 551 -23.89 -9.99 -6.95
C SER A 551 -24.76 -8.76 -6.71
N ARG A 552 -24.21 -7.75 -6.03
CA ARG A 552 -24.96 -6.53 -5.66
C ARG A 552 -24.22 -5.26 -6.05
N LEU A 553 -24.95 -4.35 -6.69
CA LEU A 553 -24.60 -2.93 -6.74
C LEU A 553 -25.57 -2.19 -5.83
N GLU A 554 -25.09 -1.63 -4.72
CA GLU A 554 -25.98 -1.17 -3.66
C GLU A 554 -25.60 0.20 -3.12
N THR A 555 -26.53 1.14 -3.19
CA THR A 555 -26.49 2.41 -2.46
C THR A 555 -27.51 2.35 -1.33
N ALA A 556 -27.03 2.13 -0.10
CA ALA A 556 -27.91 1.83 1.02
C ALA A 556 -27.79 2.83 2.17
N THR A 557 -28.89 3.02 2.90
CA THR A 557 -28.87 3.59 4.26
C THR A 557 -29.70 2.70 5.16
N SER A 558 -29.06 2.07 6.14
CA SER A 558 -29.73 1.29 7.17
C SER A 558 -29.84 2.17 8.43
N GLY A 559 -31.05 2.47 8.89
CA GLY A 559 -31.38 3.15 10.15
C GLY A 559 -31.03 4.63 10.26
N GLY A 560 -31.98 5.52 9.96
CA GLY A 560 -31.91 6.91 10.39
C GLY A 560 -32.11 7.01 11.91
N ASN A 561 -31.53 8.03 12.54
CA ASN A 561 -31.82 8.36 13.93
C ASN A 561 -33.06 9.26 14.02
N THR A 562 -33.56 9.47 15.24
CA THR A 562 -34.71 10.36 15.51
C THR A 562 -34.45 11.85 15.25
N ALA A 563 -33.28 12.24 14.72
CA ALA A 563 -32.87 13.63 14.51
C ALA A 563 -32.68 14.02 13.02
N GLN A 564 -32.40 13.10 12.10
CA GLN A 564 -32.26 13.39 10.66
C GLN A 564 -32.74 12.25 9.76
N ARG A 565 -33.14 12.63 8.53
CA ARG A 565 -33.65 11.72 7.50
C ARG A 565 -32.54 10.97 6.79
N SER A 566 -32.75 9.67 6.59
CA SER A 566 -31.87 8.80 5.79
C SER A 566 -31.96 9.12 4.30
N ILE A 567 -30.83 9.23 3.60
CA ILE A 567 -30.81 9.46 2.14
C ILE A 567 -29.83 8.48 1.49
N ALA A 568 -30.36 7.58 0.66
CA ALA A 568 -29.54 6.72 -0.19
C ALA A 568 -29.01 7.50 -1.40
N GLY A 569 -27.80 7.16 -1.85
CA GLY A 569 -27.22 7.73 -3.06
C GLY A 569 -27.79 7.08 -4.32
N ASN A 570 -27.46 7.64 -5.48
CA ASN A 570 -27.95 7.14 -6.77
C ASN A 570 -27.04 6.04 -7.35
N ALA A 571 -27.63 5.13 -8.11
CA ALA A 571 -26.90 4.20 -8.98
C ALA A 571 -27.03 4.67 -10.44
N ASN A 572 -25.93 5.14 -11.03
CA ASN A 572 -25.85 5.70 -12.38
C ASN A 572 -25.07 4.74 -13.29
N ILE A 573 -25.79 4.02 -14.15
CA ILE A 573 -25.25 2.95 -15.00
C ILE A 573 -25.34 3.36 -16.47
N ASN A 574 -24.20 3.69 -17.06
CA ASN A 574 -24.09 4.08 -18.46
C ASN A 574 -23.26 3.04 -19.22
N VAL A 575 -23.94 2.17 -19.95
CA VAL A 575 -23.35 0.99 -20.57
C VAL A 575 -23.65 0.96 -22.06
N ARG A 576 -22.63 0.86 -22.91
CA ARG A 576 -22.82 1.00 -24.36
C ARG A 576 -23.70 -0.09 -24.99
N ASP A 577 -23.50 -1.35 -24.60
CA ASP A 577 -24.14 -2.50 -25.26
C ASP A 577 -25.19 -3.16 -24.39
N ARG A 578 -24.82 -3.77 -23.26
CA ARG A 578 -25.76 -4.60 -22.49
C ARG A 578 -25.55 -4.55 -20.99
N VAL A 579 -26.66 -4.43 -20.27
CA VAL A 579 -26.76 -4.73 -18.84
C VAL A 579 -27.46 -6.08 -18.68
N THR A 580 -26.84 -7.00 -17.95
CA THR A 580 -27.38 -8.32 -17.65
C THR A 580 -27.37 -8.57 -16.16
N ILE A 581 -28.54 -8.88 -15.59
CA ILE A 581 -28.71 -9.21 -14.18
C ILE A 581 -29.32 -10.61 -14.11
N THR A 582 -28.57 -11.55 -13.54
CA THR A 582 -28.97 -12.95 -13.43
C THR A 582 -29.02 -13.33 -11.96
N GLY A 583 -30.23 -13.41 -11.41
CA GLY A 583 -30.43 -13.85 -10.04
C GLY A 583 -30.10 -15.32 -9.81
N ILE A 584 -30.29 -15.71 -8.56
CA ILE A 584 -30.35 -17.11 -8.14
C ILE A 584 -31.75 -17.38 -7.59
N ASN A 585 -32.31 -18.53 -7.92
CA ASN A 585 -33.63 -18.94 -7.46
C ASN A 585 -33.55 -19.45 -6.01
N THR A 586 -33.11 -18.60 -5.07
CA THR A 586 -33.04 -18.93 -3.64
C THR A 586 -34.10 -18.16 -2.85
N PRO A 587 -34.69 -18.75 -1.78
CA PRO A 587 -35.66 -18.07 -0.92
C PRO A 587 -35.04 -16.93 -0.05
N ASN A 588 -33.71 -16.85 0.04
CA ASN A 588 -33.02 -15.93 0.94
C ASN A 588 -32.84 -14.54 0.32
N ALA A 589 -33.34 -13.51 0.99
CA ALA A 589 -33.24 -12.11 0.55
C ALA A 589 -31.80 -11.58 0.44
N ILE A 590 -30.85 -12.16 1.19
CA ILE A 590 -29.43 -11.78 1.19
C ILE A 590 -28.66 -12.27 -0.05
N ASP A 591 -29.22 -13.22 -0.79
CA ASP A 591 -28.63 -13.87 -1.96
C ASP A 591 -29.12 -13.27 -3.29
N GLN A 592 -29.85 -12.15 -3.22
CA GLN A 592 -30.44 -11.52 -4.41
C GLN A 592 -29.36 -10.85 -5.26
N THR A 593 -29.41 -11.13 -6.58
CA THR A 593 -28.60 -10.41 -7.55
C THR A 593 -29.34 -9.18 -8.04
N GLY A 594 -28.71 -8.02 -8.02
CA GLY A 594 -29.39 -6.83 -8.50
C GLY A 594 -28.68 -5.51 -8.28
N ILE A 595 -29.40 -4.46 -8.67
CA ILE A 595 -29.07 -3.07 -8.41
C ILE A 595 -30.08 -2.56 -7.39
N PHE A 596 -29.59 -2.05 -6.27
CA PHE A 596 -30.38 -1.67 -5.11
C PHE A 596 -30.06 -0.24 -4.73
N ALA A 597 -31.09 0.60 -4.63
CA ALA A 597 -31.00 1.94 -4.05
C ALA A 597 -32.02 2.04 -2.93
N THR A 598 -31.60 1.65 -1.73
CA THR A 598 -32.50 1.28 -0.64
C THR A 598 -32.28 2.12 0.60
N VAL A 599 -33.38 2.52 1.23
CA VAL A 599 -33.36 3.07 2.58
C VAL A 599 -34.22 2.19 3.47
N THR A 600 -33.66 1.79 4.60
CA THR A 600 -34.38 1.08 5.66
C THR A 600 -34.36 1.97 6.90
N ASP A 601 -35.42 2.71 7.20
CA ASP A 601 -35.45 3.69 8.27
C ASP A 601 -36.14 3.17 9.56
N ARG A 602 -35.75 3.72 10.72
CA ARG A 602 -36.30 3.39 12.04
C ARG A 602 -37.08 4.53 12.71
N ALA A 603 -37.02 5.79 12.25
CA ALA A 603 -37.55 6.90 13.06
C ALA A 603 -38.22 8.11 12.36
N LEU A 604 -37.70 8.70 11.26
CA LEU A 604 -38.13 10.04 10.79
C LEU A 604 -38.48 10.19 9.30
N GLY A 605 -38.47 9.08 8.56
CA GLY A 605 -38.64 9.07 7.12
C GLY A 605 -37.33 9.20 6.37
N GLY A 606 -37.19 8.46 5.25
CA GLY A 606 -36.01 8.44 4.40
C GLY A 606 -36.32 8.57 2.90
N PHE A 607 -35.31 9.02 2.14
CA PHE A 607 -35.37 9.18 0.70
C PHE A 607 -34.52 8.08 0.02
N GLY A 608 -35.18 7.15 -0.67
CA GLY A 608 -34.54 6.19 -1.55
C GLY A 608 -33.77 6.89 -2.67
N GLY A 609 -32.68 6.26 -3.12
CA GLY A 609 -31.86 6.75 -4.22
C GLY A 609 -32.45 6.35 -5.58
N ASN A 610 -32.13 7.12 -6.63
CA ASN A 610 -32.57 6.78 -7.97
C ASN A 610 -31.64 5.74 -8.61
N ILE A 611 -32.22 4.90 -9.47
CA ILE A 611 -31.48 4.00 -10.35
C ILE A 611 -31.67 4.48 -11.78
N ASN A 612 -30.58 4.88 -12.42
CA ASN A 612 -30.57 5.37 -13.80
C ASN A 612 -29.76 4.41 -14.66
N ILE A 613 -30.37 3.80 -15.67
CA ILE A 613 -29.72 2.86 -16.58
C ILE A 613 -29.87 3.33 -18.02
N ARG A 614 -28.75 3.46 -18.73
CA ARG A 614 -28.69 3.69 -20.18
C ARG A 614 -27.91 2.57 -20.84
N ALA A 615 -28.54 1.79 -21.71
CA ALA A 615 -27.87 0.74 -22.50
C ALA A 615 -28.68 0.31 -23.72
N ARG A 616 -28.06 -0.27 -24.77
CA ARG A 616 -28.83 -0.81 -25.91
C ARG A 616 -29.75 -1.96 -25.52
N SER A 617 -29.36 -2.78 -24.55
CA SER A 617 -30.22 -3.84 -24.03
C SER A 617 -30.08 -4.01 -22.53
N VAL A 618 -31.21 -4.14 -21.84
CA VAL A 618 -31.30 -4.50 -20.41
C VAL A 618 -32.01 -5.84 -20.29
N THR A 619 -31.35 -6.83 -19.69
CA THR A 619 -31.93 -8.15 -19.40
C THR A 619 -31.88 -8.43 -17.90
N VAL A 620 -33.03 -8.71 -17.30
CA VAL A 620 -33.16 -9.12 -15.90
C VAL A 620 -33.86 -10.47 -15.85
N ARG A 621 -33.19 -11.48 -15.28
CA ARG A 621 -33.71 -12.85 -15.30
C ARG A 621 -33.34 -13.68 -14.08
N ASN A 622 -34.02 -14.81 -13.92
CA ASN A 622 -33.77 -15.81 -12.88
C ASN A 622 -33.78 -15.22 -11.46
N SER A 623 -34.83 -14.46 -11.12
CA SER A 623 -34.99 -13.71 -9.87
C SER A 623 -34.01 -12.53 -9.69
N GLY A 624 -33.43 -12.04 -10.79
CA GLY A 624 -32.66 -10.79 -10.79
C GLY A 624 -33.55 -9.57 -10.51
N GLN A 625 -33.00 -8.53 -9.91
CA GLN A 625 -33.77 -7.37 -9.44
C GLN A 625 -33.14 -6.02 -9.77
N ILE A 626 -33.99 -5.03 -10.00
CA ILE A 626 -33.66 -3.60 -9.94
C ILE A 626 -34.66 -2.96 -8.99
N THR A 627 -34.17 -2.49 -7.84
CA THR A 627 -35.04 -2.08 -6.73
C THR A 627 -34.64 -0.72 -6.17
N ALA A 628 -35.55 0.25 -6.25
CA ALA A 628 -35.42 1.53 -5.57
C ALA A 628 -36.50 1.61 -4.48
N SER A 629 -36.13 1.53 -3.20
CA SER A 629 -37.15 1.40 -2.14
C SER A 629 -36.86 2.22 -0.90
N SER A 630 -37.92 2.63 -0.22
CA SER A 630 -37.91 3.13 1.15
C SER A 630 -38.75 2.21 2.02
N GLN A 631 -38.14 1.63 3.06
CA GLN A 631 -38.77 0.75 4.02
C GLN A 631 -38.67 1.35 5.43
N THR A 632 -39.69 1.16 6.26
CA THR A 632 -39.67 1.53 7.68
C THR A 632 -39.79 0.29 8.55
N VAL A 633 -38.94 0.16 9.56
CA VAL A 633 -38.88 -1.02 10.44
C VAL A 633 -39.84 -0.92 11.64
N GLN A 634 -40.41 0.26 11.93
CA GLN A 634 -41.39 0.45 13.00
C GLN A 634 -42.68 1.13 12.51
N PRO A 635 -43.88 0.74 13.02
CA PRO A 635 -45.12 1.48 12.78
C PRO A 635 -45.00 2.87 13.44
N LEU A 636 -44.94 3.92 12.64
CA LEU A 636 -44.82 5.30 13.14
C LEU A 636 -46.11 5.72 13.84
N GLN A 637 -46.01 6.08 15.12
CA GLN A 637 -47.16 6.46 15.97
C GLN A 637 -47.68 7.89 15.72
N THR A 638 -47.05 8.69 14.85
CA THR A 638 -47.46 10.09 14.58
C THR A 638 -47.53 10.40 13.06
N PRO A 639 -48.67 10.92 12.55
CA PRO A 639 -48.86 11.23 11.13
C PRO A 639 -48.00 12.38 10.56
N GLU A 640 -47.41 13.23 11.41
CA GLU A 640 -46.80 14.51 11.00
C GLU A 640 -45.42 14.38 10.33
N PHE A 641 -44.76 13.21 10.38
CA PHE A 641 -43.40 12.99 9.85
C PHE A 641 -43.32 12.05 8.61
N LEU A 642 -44.44 11.74 7.97
CA LEU A 642 -44.55 10.72 6.91
C LEU A 642 -44.01 11.14 5.51
N ARG A 643 -42.70 11.37 5.38
CA ARG A 643 -42.04 11.56 4.06
C ARG A 643 -40.93 10.53 3.84
N ASN A 644 -41.35 9.31 3.49
CA ASN A 644 -40.53 8.15 3.13
C ASN A 644 -40.51 7.92 1.61
N ASN A 645 -39.98 8.84 0.82
CA ASN A 645 -40.09 8.71 -0.64
C ASN A 645 -39.11 7.62 -1.13
N ALA A 646 -39.57 6.65 -1.90
CA ALA A 646 -38.63 5.84 -2.66
C ALA A 646 -37.93 6.70 -3.73
N GLY A 647 -36.81 6.20 -4.23
CA GLY A 647 -36.23 6.74 -5.46
C GLY A 647 -36.94 6.21 -6.70
N ASN A 648 -36.60 6.81 -7.84
CA ASN A 648 -37.14 6.43 -9.14
C ASN A 648 -36.24 5.41 -9.86
N ILE A 649 -36.84 4.61 -10.73
CA ILE A 649 -36.12 3.76 -11.68
C ILE A 649 -36.31 4.34 -13.07
N ASN A 650 -35.22 4.77 -13.71
CA ASN A 650 -35.22 5.29 -15.08
C ASN A 650 -34.37 4.37 -15.97
N ILE A 651 -34.99 3.74 -16.97
CA ILE A 651 -34.29 2.88 -17.93
C ILE A 651 -34.51 3.41 -19.34
N ILE A 652 -33.41 3.71 -20.03
CA ILE A 652 -33.39 4.08 -21.45
C ILE A 652 -32.65 2.99 -22.22
N SER A 653 -33.37 2.26 -23.07
CA SER A 653 -32.80 1.11 -23.78
C SER A 653 -33.54 0.69 -25.04
N ASP A 654 -32.85 0.28 -26.11
CA ASP A 654 -33.53 -0.23 -27.30
C ASP A 654 -34.41 -1.44 -26.96
N ASN A 655 -33.96 -2.33 -26.07
CA ASN A 655 -34.69 -3.53 -25.68
C ASN A 655 -34.60 -3.83 -24.19
N ILE A 656 -35.74 -3.95 -23.51
CA ILE A 656 -35.87 -4.42 -22.13
C ILE A 656 -36.48 -5.82 -22.13
N ARG A 657 -35.77 -6.79 -21.55
CA ARG A 657 -36.25 -8.18 -21.39
C ARG A 657 -36.26 -8.59 -19.93
N LEU A 658 -37.42 -8.97 -19.43
CA LEU A 658 -37.61 -9.56 -18.11
C LEU A 658 -38.00 -11.04 -18.28
N GLU A 659 -37.28 -11.95 -17.61
CA GLU A 659 -37.58 -13.38 -17.58
C GLU A 659 -37.51 -13.94 -16.16
N ASN A 660 -38.64 -13.99 -15.45
CA ASN A 660 -38.61 -14.14 -13.98
C ASN A 660 -37.70 -13.05 -13.38
N GLY A 661 -37.96 -11.79 -13.71
CA GLY A 661 -37.15 -10.64 -13.31
C GLY A 661 -38.04 -9.52 -12.81
N THR A 662 -37.53 -8.74 -11.87
CA THR A 662 -38.30 -7.75 -11.11
C THR A 662 -37.74 -6.35 -11.28
N LEU A 663 -38.60 -5.39 -11.64
CA LEU A 663 -38.36 -3.96 -11.46
C LEU A 663 -39.32 -3.46 -10.37
N GLN A 664 -38.79 -2.90 -9.29
CA GLN A 664 -39.59 -2.58 -8.10
C GLN A 664 -39.23 -1.22 -7.53
N ALA A 665 -40.22 -0.33 -7.44
CA ALA A 665 -40.06 0.95 -6.75
C ALA A 665 -41.11 1.15 -5.66
N ASP A 666 -40.72 0.88 -4.40
CA ASP A 666 -41.64 0.77 -3.26
C ASP A 666 -41.50 1.94 -2.29
N THR A 667 -42.61 2.62 -2.02
CA THR A 667 -42.68 3.80 -1.14
C THR A 667 -43.53 3.53 0.10
N GLN A 668 -42.95 3.57 1.29
CA GLN A 668 -43.74 3.42 2.52
C GLN A 668 -44.69 4.59 2.80
N ALA A 669 -44.26 5.85 2.61
CA ALA A 669 -45.09 7.05 2.81
C ALA A 669 -44.51 8.27 2.05
N GLY A 670 -45.27 9.33 1.77
CA GLY A 670 -44.72 10.53 1.09
C GLY A 670 -44.95 10.59 -0.44
N LYS A 671 -44.01 11.16 -1.21
CA LYS A 671 -44.12 11.30 -2.68
C LYS A 671 -44.07 9.92 -3.35
N ARG A 672 -44.89 9.77 -4.40
CA ARG A 672 -44.98 8.58 -5.26
C ARG A 672 -43.62 8.26 -5.90
N ALA A 673 -43.16 7.01 -5.80
CA ALA A 673 -42.09 6.49 -6.66
C ALA A 673 -42.51 6.52 -8.14
N GLU A 674 -41.54 6.63 -9.03
CA GLU A 674 -41.77 6.47 -10.47
C GLU A 674 -40.85 5.40 -11.07
N ILE A 675 -41.44 4.52 -11.89
CA ILE A 675 -40.68 3.70 -12.84
C ILE A 675 -40.93 4.28 -14.23
N LYS A 676 -39.88 4.74 -14.90
CA LYS A 676 -39.91 5.25 -16.27
C LYS A 676 -39.07 4.36 -17.19
N LEU A 677 -39.72 3.79 -18.19
CA LEU A 677 -39.07 2.98 -19.23
C LEU A 677 -39.23 3.67 -20.59
N ASP A 678 -38.11 3.92 -21.25
CA ASP A 678 -38.02 4.43 -22.63
C ASP A 678 -37.33 3.37 -23.48
N THR A 679 -38.09 2.71 -24.36
CA THR A 679 -37.60 1.56 -25.11
C THR A 679 -38.21 1.37 -26.50
N SER A 680 -37.53 0.64 -27.40
CA SER A 680 -38.17 0.20 -28.65
C SER A 680 -39.01 -1.08 -28.42
N GLY A 681 -38.62 -1.92 -27.46
CA GLY A 681 -39.32 -3.17 -27.17
C GLY A 681 -39.21 -3.60 -25.71
N LEU A 682 -40.37 -3.87 -25.08
CA LEU A 682 -40.46 -4.47 -23.74
C LEU A 682 -41.02 -5.89 -23.83
N GLN A 683 -40.26 -6.87 -23.37
CA GLN A 683 -40.67 -8.28 -23.30
C GLN A 683 -40.64 -8.79 -21.87
N MET A 684 -41.78 -9.28 -21.37
CA MET A 684 -41.93 -9.84 -20.03
C MET A 684 -42.38 -11.30 -20.12
N ARG A 685 -41.68 -12.22 -19.45
CA ARG A 685 -41.98 -13.66 -19.46
C ARG A 685 -41.76 -14.30 -18.09
N ARG A 686 -42.46 -15.41 -17.81
CA ARG A 686 -42.19 -16.31 -16.67
C ARG A 686 -42.30 -15.60 -15.31
N ASN A 687 -43.46 -15.06 -14.97
CA ASN A 687 -43.72 -14.36 -13.70
C ASN A 687 -42.85 -13.10 -13.49
N SER A 688 -42.53 -12.37 -14.56
CA SER A 688 -41.83 -11.09 -14.45
C SER A 688 -42.74 -9.99 -13.91
N THR A 689 -42.18 -9.07 -13.14
CA THR A 689 -42.94 -7.99 -12.52
C THR A 689 -42.32 -6.62 -12.75
N ILE A 690 -43.17 -5.64 -13.02
CA ILE A 690 -42.85 -4.21 -12.92
C ILE A 690 -43.84 -3.63 -11.93
N THR A 691 -43.36 -3.23 -10.75
CA THR A 691 -44.26 -2.85 -9.67
C THR A 691 -43.84 -1.59 -8.95
N THR A 692 -44.83 -0.80 -8.58
CA THR A 692 -44.69 0.25 -7.57
C THR A 692 -45.69 -0.02 -6.47
N ASN A 693 -45.25 -0.36 -5.27
CA ASN A 693 -46.12 -0.52 -4.12
C ASN A 693 -46.02 0.68 -3.18
N ALA A 694 -47.14 1.05 -2.57
CA ALA A 694 -47.19 2.01 -1.48
C ALA A 694 -47.92 1.45 -0.26
N ASP A 695 -47.54 1.90 0.94
CA ASP A 695 -48.27 1.55 2.16
C ASP A 695 -49.20 2.70 2.58
N ASN A 696 -48.66 3.73 3.23
CA ASN A 696 -49.39 4.89 3.77
C ASN A 696 -49.41 6.10 2.81
N THR A 697 -49.33 5.85 1.51
CA THR A 697 -49.43 6.88 0.47
C THR A 697 -50.05 6.30 -0.80
N ASN A 698 -50.31 7.14 -1.79
CA ASN A 698 -50.78 6.69 -3.09
C ASN A 698 -49.69 5.88 -3.81
N GLY A 699 -50.10 4.89 -4.59
CA GLY A 699 -49.21 4.04 -5.38
C GLY A 699 -48.33 4.86 -6.31
N GLY A 700 -47.13 4.35 -6.58
CA GLY A 700 -46.19 4.96 -7.52
C GLY A 700 -46.71 4.98 -8.96
N ASN A 701 -46.15 5.83 -9.80
CA ASN A 701 -46.50 5.85 -11.21
C ASN A 701 -45.56 4.94 -12.00
N ILE A 702 -46.10 4.30 -13.04
CA ILE A 702 -45.33 3.54 -14.01
C ILE A 702 -45.59 4.16 -15.38
N THR A 703 -44.55 4.69 -16.00
CA THR A 703 -44.60 5.29 -17.34
C THR A 703 -43.76 4.44 -18.29
N ILE A 704 -44.38 3.91 -19.34
CA ILE A 704 -43.72 3.10 -20.36
C ILE A 704 -43.95 3.76 -21.71
N ASP A 705 -42.87 4.23 -22.33
CA ASP A 705 -42.82 4.62 -23.74
C ASP A 705 -42.10 3.52 -24.50
N ALA A 706 -42.86 2.76 -25.31
CA ALA A 706 -42.36 1.56 -25.97
C ALA A 706 -42.88 1.41 -27.39
N GLY A 707 -42.02 1.13 -28.37
CA GLY A 707 -42.48 0.75 -29.72
C GLY A 707 -43.46 -0.42 -29.71
N SER A 708 -43.10 -1.50 -29.01
CA SER A 708 -44.00 -2.64 -28.75
C SER A 708 -43.81 -3.24 -27.36
N ILE A 709 -44.87 -3.84 -26.81
CA ILE A 709 -44.86 -4.50 -25.50
C ILE A 709 -45.47 -5.90 -25.62
N ALA A 710 -44.79 -6.92 -25.09
CA ALA A 710 -45.31 -8.28 -24.99
C ALA A 710 -45.17 -8.84 -23.56
N GLY A 711 -46.30 -9.16 -22.94
CA GLY A 711 -46.37 -9.86 -21.66
C GLY A 711 -46.83 -11.30 -21.87
N LEU A 712 -46.04 -12.28 -21.42
CA LEU A 712 -46.38 -13.70 -21.52
C LEU A 712 -46.10 -14.42 -20.20
N GLY A 713 -46.77 -15.55 -19.96
CA GLY A 713 -46.48 -16.43 -18.83
C GLY A 713 -46.59 -15.73 -17.47
N ASN A 714 -47.79 -15.23 -17.16
CA ASN A 714 -48.17 -14.62 -15.88
C ASN A 714 -47.27 -13.47 -15.42
N SER A 715 -46.88 -12.61 -16.36
CA SER A 715 -46.10 -11.40 -16.04
C SER A 715 -47.04 -10.22 -15.78
N ASP A 716 -46.73 -9.40 -14.79
CA ASP A 716 -47.63 -8.36 -14.28
C ASP A 716 -46.97 -6.98 -14.23
N ILE A 717 -47.76 -5.94 -14.50
CA ILE A 717 -47.41 -4.53 -14.28
C ILE A 717 -48.42 -3.96 -13.28
N THR A 718 -47.96 -3.54 -12.10
CA THR A 718 -48.85 -3.18 -10.98
C THR A 718 -48.44 -1.90 -10.27
N ALA A 719 -49.42 -1.05 -9.98
CA ALA A 719 -49.22 0.20 -9.24
C ALA A 719 -50.17 0.24 -8.02
N ASN A 720 -49.77 -0.44 -6.95
CA ASN A 720 -50.64 -0.73 -5.81
C ASN A 720 -50.39 0.21 -4.62
N ALA A 721 -51.39 0.35 -3.76
CA ALA A 721 -51.29 1.00 -2.45
C ALA A 721 -52.12 0.25 -1.41
N ARG A 722 -51.64 0.11 -0.17
CA ARG A 722 -52.36 -0.56 0.91
C ARG A 722 -53.38 0.37 1.58
N ASN A 723 -52.96 1.54 2.01
CA ASN A 723 -53.77 2.53 2.74
C ASN A 723 -53.95 3.84 1.94
N GLY A 724 -53.71 3.81 0.62
CA GLY A 724 -53.86 4.96 -0.29
C GLY A 724 -54.52 4.56 -1.61
N GLY A 725 -54.72 5.53 -2.51
CA GLY A 725 -55.17 5.24 -3.87
C GLY A 725 -54.06 4.57 -4.69
N GLY A 726 -54.40 3.58 -5.53
CA GLY A 726 -53.45 2.99 -6.47
C GLY A 726 -52.78 4.04 -7.37
N GLY A 727 -51.63 3.67 -7.93
CA GLY A 727 -50.86 4.55 -8.81
C GLY A 727 -51.34 4.56 -10.26
N VAL A 728 -50.77 5.43 -11.08
CA VAL A 728 -51.12 5.52 -12.51
C VAL A 728 -50.12 4.70 -13.33
N ILE A 729 -50.65 3.78 -14.14
CA ILE A 729 -49.90 3.10 -15.19
C ILE A 729 -50.23 3.79 -16.52
N SER A 730 -49.24 4.46 -17.10
CA SER A 730 -49.32 5.13 -18.40
C SER A 730 -48.46 4.38 -19.41
N ILE A 731 -49.07 3.91 -20.50
CA ILE A 731 -48.39 3.16 -21.56
C ILE A 731 -48.63 3.88 -22.89
N ALA A 732 -47.56 4.33 -23.51
CA ALA A 732 -47.53 4.79 -24.89
C ALA A 732 -46.88 3.69 -25.74
N SER A 733 -47.64 3.06 -26.64
CA SER A 733 -47.11 2.02 -27.52
C SER A 733 -47.90 1.85 -28.82
N GLN A 734 -47.24 1.38 -29.88
CA GLN A 734 -47.88 1.04 -31.14
C GLN A 734 -48.58 -0.33 -31.07
N ALA A 735 -48.10 -1.24 -30.22
CA ALA A 735 -48.67 -2.58 -30.09
C ALA A 735 -48.45 -3.17 -28.68
N ILE A 736 -49.52 -3.75 -28.11
CA ILE A 736 -49.50 -4.43 -26.80
C ILE A 736 -50.03 -5.85 -26.99
N PHE A 737 -49.28 -6.86 -26.55
CA PHE A 737 -49.63 -8.28 -26.68
C PHE A 737 -49.62 -8.99 -25.32
N GLY A 738 -50.61 -9.88 -25.11
CA GLY A 738 -50.63 -10.85 -24.01
C GLY A 738 -50.92 -10.29 -22.60
N PHE A 739 -51.36 -9.03 -22.50
CA PHE A 739 -51.84 -8.45 -21.24
C PHE A 739 -53.36 -8.31 -21.21
N ASP A 740 -53.95 -8.69 -20.08
CA ASP A 740 -55.34 -8.37 -19.73
C ASP A 740 -55.38 -7.26 -18.68
N ARG A 741 -56.22 -6.24 -18.91
CA ARG A 741 -56.40 -5.17 -17.93
C ARG A 741 -57.25 -5.65 -16.75
N ARG A 742 -56.68 -5.62 -15.54
CA ARG A 742 -57.42 -5.88 -14.29
C ARG A 742 -57.62 -4.58 -13.50
N ARG A 743 -58.81 -4.36 -12.94
CA ARG A 743 -59.06 -3.26 -12.00
C ARG A 743 -58.87 -3.81 -10.58
N GLY A 744 -58.12 -3.09 -9.74
CA GLY A 744 -58.00 -3.44 -8.32
C GLY A 744 -59.35 -3.31 -7.62
N ASN A 745 -59.70 -4.30 -6.78
CA ASN A 745 -60.83 -4.19 -5.87
C ASN A 745 -60.52 -3.09 -4.85
N ARG A 746 -61.44 -2.14 -4.72
CA ARG A 746 -61.36 -1.06 -3.72
C ARG A 746 -61.57 -1.60 -2.32
#